data_AF-A0A951X4C8-F1
#
_entry.id   AF-A0A951X4C8-F1
#
_cell.length_a   1.000
_cell.length_b   1.000
_cell.length_c   1.000
_cell.angle_alpha   90.00
_cell.angle_beta   90.00
_cell.angle_gamma   90.00
#
_symmetry.space_group_name_H-M   'P 1'
#
loop_
_entity.id
_entity.type
_entity.pdbx_description
1 polymer ?
#
loop_
_entity_poly.entity_id
_entity_poly.type
_entity_poly.pdbx_seq_one_letter_code
_entity_poly.pdbx_strand_id
1 'polypeptide(L)'
;MLVSQNTANTSQVLATTSEGSAEVQRRNRRIRNAALGTIVLIFAAIGVIAGYRRVLKRHAIKNTAFYLSHWVKRLINNMGCWHVSVLDRAGVIWRRLNTPIVERARQAVVAGSIFLLAGAAVMWRWARTLDATNIQDASCWRIAFLGLGFAFAGLVMLISAYGFRRAVLSGARSTYIESKPGLWFGRQGAVMVGAISIVWFGLFQWLDVWNAHFDLHTWHYYAYTPMRLLFMLLLALALIGTGRLVLAIVRKQWGPMQLGPIESVVAAFFLGASTWYLILFVLGLLGLMTRYLVVPAFVVSISLSLPLFSAGLRRLRQGIQEGSAAIHLLEAILVCIPLGALFVLWLQVLVNRGLSVAGFEYDSSGHYLPYYRAVVENGGTAVNELWYHFWMTKGAGLHFVAVMLTDLQGPQLVSFLFLTMAVVTLVIAVRRMSGNLSLSFGAGVLFLAPFVHGFPYYQKLHIVTLAIVGGMLWLVTLAWRQGTLLRPAWLIPVTLLACAATLHTAPMAAILVPFLALTYGSFAFAYRHNQARNLYLRWAIPAGMVLITVLGVLVLNYSTAGVMELTPFRLFWNLANQTRFSNVISPYLMLFLDEGTSAATGNASLSSIEFSRLASLLQLSFMPSPLLYFAGFLLLAIAVIFGFDVKMRRIVLQNGILPTFLLLATAALVSLTVRQPGSIDRFYLFVLFPLVLFLVMLPADAVRRIATEAHPRELKSAMPQLILAFAITWACISSAGLWTSSYFFWNSPAALGAKVSFEFGKTSFRDAFLEPYISPQAAVWPRREISDACLAARAAVLADSQPYTEKVASSRVWTMTFLQEAGCHIMPGVEFMMEVSNRFGNQWHRIVLGNQDTAVGELKRIGVRHLFIDLGNRDETAKTGESTSVFGCLPYSPLLAPDSVRLNFTVKRVHGDAFLLSLKDIAREEEVPPVFTQKFAQKTAAHQLGIGDMPGICSRLRDYYAKWGEQWPVRSDPSLPKLQGWQ
;
A
#
# COMPACT_ATOMS: atom_id res chain seq x y z
N MET A 1 32.60 -72.89 4.32
CA MET A 1 33.08 -71.48 4.43
C MET A 1 33.77 -71.13 3.11
N LEU A 2 33.06 -70.90 2.00
CA LEU A 2 32.81 -69.57 1.43
C LEU A 2 31.60 -69.60 0.44
N VAL A 3 30.66 -70.54 0.61
CA VAL A 3 29.51 -70.73 -0.30
C VAL A 3 28.14 -70.74 0.42
N SER A 4 28.08 -70.64 1.75
CA SER A 4 26.80 -70.66 2.50
C SER A 4 26.29 -69.28 2.96
N GLN A 5 26.73 -68.19 2.34
CA GLN A 5 26.29 -66.82 2.70
C GLN A 5 25.55 -66.07 1.57
N ASN A 6 25.26 -66.71 0.42
CA ASN A 6 24.67 -66.01 -0.73
C ASN A 6 23.27 -66.47 -1.15
N THR A 7 22.54 -67.21 -0.30
CA THR A 7 21.17 -67.66 -0.58
C THR A 7 20.09 -67.04 0.32
N ALA A 8 20.45 -66.15 1.25
CA ALA A 8 19.49 -65.41 2.09
C ALA A 8 19.08 -64.04 1.53
N ASN A 9 19.82 -63.48 0.56
CA ASN A 9 19.50 -62.17 -0.03
C ASN A 9 18.64 -62.23 -1.31
N THR A 10 18.41 -63.41 -1.89
CA THR A 10 17.66 -63.53 -3.15
C THR A 10 16.15 -63.76 -2.94
N SER A 11 15.73 -64.17 -1.74
CA SER A 11 14.31 -64.33 -1.38
C SER A 11 13.66 -63.04 -0.83
N GLN A 12 14.45 -62.05 -0.39
CA GLN A 12 13.92 -60.74 0.06
C GLN A 12 13.73 -59.72 -1.09
N VAL A 13 14.40 -59.95 -2.23
CA VAL A 13 14.26 -59.12 -3.45
C VAL A 13 13.05 -59.56 -4.30
N LEU A 14 12.54 -60.78 -4.12
CA LEU A 14 11.34 -61.26 -4.83
C LEU A 14 10.02 -61.05 -4.06
N ALA A 15 10.07 -60.69 -2.76
CA ALA A 15 8.88 -60.30 -2.00
C ALA A 15 8.55 -58.79 -2.14
N THR A 16 9.58 -57.95 -2.33
CA THR A 16 9.46 -56.48 -2.49
C THR A 16 8.99 -56.04 -3.89
N THR A 17 8.99 -56.94 -4.88
CA THR A 17 8.41 -56.68 -6.20
C THR A 17 6.89 -56.86 -6.25
N SER A 18 6.28 -57.53 -5.27
CA SER A 18 4.81 -57.67 -5.21
C SER A 18 4.12 -56.40 -4.68
N GLU A 19 4.67 -55.77 -3.64
CA GLU A 19 4.20 -54.47 -3.11
C GLU A 19 4.49 -53.32 -4.07
N GLY A 20 5.65 -53.33 -4.74
CA GLY A 20 5.95 -52.39 -5.82
C GLY A 20 4.96 -52.49 -6.98
N SER A 21 4.47 -53.69 -7.31
CA SER A 21 3.47 -53.86 -8.38
C SER A 21 2.09 -53.31 -7.98
N ALA A 22 1.69 -53.46 -6.71
CA ALA A 22 0.42 -52.93 -6.20
C ALA A 22 0.47 -51.41 -6.08
N GLU A 23 1.60 -50.84 -5.69
CA GLU A 23 1.80 -49.39 -5.62
C GLU A 23 1.92 -48.75 -7.01
N VAL A 24 2.60 -49.40 -7.95
CA VAL A 24 2.63 -49.01 -9.37
C VAL A 24 1.25 -49.15 -10.00
N GLN A 25 0.48 -50.20 -9.69
CA GLN A 25 -0.91 -50.32 -10.15
C GLN A 25 -1.80 -49.25 -9.53
N ARG A 26 -1.66 -48.92 -8.23
CA ARG A 26 -2.40 -47.82 -7.59
C ARG A 26 -2.02 -46.47 -8.20
N ARG A 27 -0.74 -46.22 -8.43
CA ARG A 27 -0.22 -45.01 -9.10
C ARG A 27 -0.74 -44.90 -10.53
N ASN A 28 -0.69 -45.99 -11.30
CA ASN A 28 -1.24 -46.04 -12.66
C ASN A 28 -2.76 -45.89 -12.67
N ARG A 29 -3.48 -46.42 -11.68
CA ARG A 29 -4.93 -46.21 -11.52
C ARG A 29 -5.25 -44.76 -11.16
N ARG A 30 -4.45 -44.11 -10.31
CA ARG A 30 -4.55 -42.67 -9.99
C ARG A 30 -4.28 -41.80 -11.22
N ILE A 31 -3.21 -42.08 -11.97
CA ILE A 31 -2.87 -41.37 -13.21
C ILE A 31 -3.98 -41.57 -14.27
N ARG A 32 -4.47 -42.80 -14.44
CA ARG A 32 -5.56 -43.11 -15.38
C ARG A 32 -6.86 -42.39 -15.00
N ASN A 33 -7.18 -42.33 -13.71
CA ASN A 33 -8.38 -41.64 -13.23
C ASN A 33 -8.25 -40.10 -13.32
N ALA A 34 -7.07 -39.54 -13.05
CA ALA A 34 -6.78 -38.12 -13.26
C ALA A 34 -6.80 -37.74 -14.75
N ALA A 35 -6.30 -38.62 -15.62
CA ALA A 35 -6.39 -38.47 -17.07
C ALA A 35 -7.85 -38.53 -17.54
N LEU A 36 -8.67 -39.47 -17.03
CA LEU A 36 -10.10 -39.55 -17.30
C LEU A 36 -10.86 -38.30 -16.84
N GLY A 37 -10.57 -37.76 -15.65
CA GLY A 37 -11.16 -36.50 -15.17
C GLY A 37 -10.79 -35.30 -16.04
N THR A 38 -9.52 -35.23 -16.45
CA THR A 38 -9.02 -34.19 -17.38
C THR A 38 -9.67 -34.31 -18.76
N ILE A 39 -9.81 -35.53 -19.28
CA ILE A 39 -10.47 -35.82 -20.55
C ILE A 39 -11.94 -35.38 -20.51
N VAL A 40 -12.67 -35.70 -19.44
CA VAL A 40 -14.07 -35.27 -19.27
C VAL A 40 -14.19 -33.75 -19.23
N LEU A 41 -13.27 -33.05 -18.55
CA LEU A 41 -13.21 -31.57 -18.52
C LEU A 41 -12.88 -30.98 -19.90
N ILE A 42 -11.97 -31.58 -20.65
CA ILE A 42 -11.63 -31.17 -22.02
C ILE A 42 -12.83 -31.37 -22.95
N PHE A 43 -13.53 -32.51 -22.87
CA PHE A 43 -14.73 -32.75 -23.68
C PHE A 43 -15.88 -31.81 -23.29
N ALA A 44 -16.04 -31.47 -22.01
CA ALA A 44 -17.01 -30.46 -21.57
C ALA A 44 -16.66 -29.07 -22.12
N ALA A 45 -15.39 -28.67 -22.06
CA ALA A 45 -14.92 -27.40 -22.62
C ALA A 45 -15.06 -27.35 -24.16
N ILE A 46 -14.73 -28.43 -24.86
CA ILE A 46 -14.92 -28.57 -26.31
C ILE A 46 -16.41 -28.51 -26.65
N GLY A 47 -17.29 -29.13 -25.87
CA GLY A 47 -18.74 -29.06 -26.06
C GLY A 47 -19.27 -27.62 -25.93
N VAL A 48 -18.82 -26.89 -24.92
CA VAL A 48 -19.15 -25.46 -24.71
C VAL A 48 -18.62 -24.60 -25.85
N ILE A 49 -17.36 -24.79 -26.26
CA ILE A 49 -16.72 -24.03 -27.34
C ILE A 49 -17.34 -24.35 -28.70
N ALA A 50 -17.65 -25.61 -28.99
CA ALA A 50 -18.30 -26.03 -30.23
C ALA A 50 -19.75 -25.51 -30.31
N GLY A 51 -20.47 -25.48 -29.19
CA GLY A 51 -21.77 -24.83 -29.06
C GLY A 51 -21.69 -23.34 -29.35
N TYR A 52 -20.73 -22.63 -28.75
CA TYR A 52 -20.51 -21.20 -28.94
C TYR A 52 -20.08 -20.86 -30.40
N ARG A 53 -19.22 -21.70 -30.98
CA ARG A 53 -18.70 -21.53 -32.35
C ARG A 53 -19.77 -21.78 -33.41
N ARG A 54 -20.69 -22.73 -33.22
CA ARG A 54 -21.85 -22.94 -34.12
C ARG A 54 -22.83 -21.76 -34.08
N VAL A 55 -23.01 -21.13 -32.92
CA VAL A 55 -23.84 -19.91 -32.78
C VAL A 55 -23.19 -18.71 -33.47
N LEU A 56 -21.87 -18.54 -33.35
CA LEU A 56 -21.13 -17.44 -33.99
C LEU A 56 -21.00 -17.60 -35.52
N LYS A 57 -20.69 -18.81 -36.03
CA LYS A 57 -20.40 -19.04 -37.46
C LYS A 57 -21.64 -18.89 -38.36
N ARG A 58 -22.85 -19.13 -37.85
CA ARG A 58 -24.10 -18.91 -38.60
C ARG A 58 -24.53 -17.44 -38.67
N HIS A 59 -23.94 -16.54 -37.88
CA HIS A 59 -24.33 -15.12 -37.84
C HIS A 59 -23.29 -14.16 -38.42
N ALA A 60 -22.00 -14.45 -38.32
CA ALA A 60 -20.97 -13.60 -38.90
C ALA A 60 -21.05 -13.50 -40.44
N ILE A 61 -21.56 -14.54 -41.12
CA ILE A 61 -21.60 -14.58 -42.59
C ILE A 61 -22.90 -13.98 -43.16
N LYS A 62 -24.04 -14.09 -42.46
CA LYS A 62 -25.32 -13.57 -42.97
C LYS A 62 -25.57 -12.09 -42.63
N ASN A 63 -25.11 -11.61 -41.48
CA ASN A 63 -25.37 -10.22 -41.08
C ASN A 63 -24.40 -9.23 -41.74
N THR A 64 -23.12 -9.56 -41.88
CA THR A 64 -22.13 -8.62 -42.43
C THR A 64 -22.38 -8.29 -43.90
N ALA A 65 -22.78 -9.27 -44.72
CA ALA A 65 -23.12 -9.07 -46.13
C ALA A 65 -24.46 -8.33 -46.34
N PHE A 66 -25.44 -8.56 -45.46
CA PHE A 66 -26.74 -7.88 -45.52
C PHE A 66 -26.63 -6.42 -45.04
N TYR A 67 -25.87 -6.15 -43.98
CA TYR A 67 -25.67 -4.80 -43.48
C TYR A 67 -24.81 -3.95 -44.42
N LEU A 68 -23.76 -4.51 -45.04
CA LEU A 68 -22.91 -3.74 -45.96
C LEU A 68 -23.65 -3.37 -47.25
N SER A 69 -24.45 -4.28 -47.84
CA SER A 69 -25.23 -3.97 -49.05
C SER A 69 -26.39 -3.00 -48.78
N HIS A 70 -27.00 -3.07 -47.58
CA HIS A 70 -28.07 -2.16 -47.19
C HIS A 70 -27.55 -0.77 -46.79
N TRP A 71 -26.32 -0.68 -46.26
CA TRP A 71 -25.66 0.58 -45.91
C TRP A 71 -25.18 1.33 -47.16
N VAL A 72 -24.61 0.62 -48.14
CA VAL A 72 -24.20 1.22 -49.43
C VAL A 72 -25.43 1.69 -50.25
N LYS A 73 -26.53 0.92 -50.27
CA LYS A 73 -27.80 1.37 -50.89
C LYS A 73 -28.42 2.58 -50.18
N ARG A 74 -28.23 2.73 -48.86
CA ARG A 74 -28.73 3.89 -48.10
C ARG A 74 -27.88 5.15 -48.29
N LEU A 75 -26.56 5.01 -48.47
CA LEU A 75 -25.69 6.15 -48.72
C LEU A 75 -25.98 6.78 -50.10
N ILE A 76 -26.35 5.95 -51.08
CA ILE A 76 -26.70 6.38 -52.44
C ILE A 76 -28.11 6.99 -52.52
N ASN A 77 -29.04 6.57 -51.65
CA ASN A 77 -30.45 7.00 -51.73
C ASN A 77 -30.84 8.16 -50.78
N ASN A 78 -29.97 8.64 -49.89
CA ASN A 78 -30.32 9.62 -48.85
C ASN A 78 -29.85 11.07 -49.12
N MET A 79 -29.78 11.48 -50.39
CA MET A 79 -30.02 12.89 -50.73
C MET A 79 -31.54 13.10 -50.87
N GLY A 80 -32.21 13.50 -49.78
CA GLY A 80 -33.60 13.97 -49.82
C GLY A 80 -34.57 13.36 -48.80
N CYS A 81 -34.96 14.19 -47.81
CA CYS A 81 -36.22 14.29 -47.05
C CYS A 81 -37.07 13.06 -46.57
N TRP A 82 -37.29 13.07 -45.24
CA TRP A 82 -38.47 12.67 -44.42
C TRP A 82 -38.80 11.20 -44.02
N HIS A 83 -39.01 11.07 -42.68
CA HIS A 83 -40.00 10.29 -41.90
C HIS A 83 -39.84 8.82 -41.42
N VAL A 84 -39.55 8.69 -40.11
CA VAL A 84 -40.31 8.07 -38.97
C VAL A 84 -40.99 6.68 -39.09
N SER A 85 -41.38 6.14 -40.24
CA SER A 85 -42.15 4.86 -40.26
C SER A 85 -41.30 3.57 -40.17
N VAL A 86 -39.98 3.70 -40.33
CA VAL A 86 -39.06 2.54 -40.42
C VAL A 86 -38.63 2.00 -39.05
N LEU A 87 -38.67 2.82 -37.99
CA LEU A 87 -38.23 2.41 -36.65
C LEU A 87 -39.23 1.46 -35.96
N ASP A 88 -40.52 1.58 -36.23
CA ASP A 88 -41.53 0.69 -35.63
C ASP A 88 -41.49 -0.73 -36.19
N ARG A 89 -41.22 -0.90 -37.50
CA ARG A 89 -41.11 -2.24 -38.11
C ARG A 89 -39.81 -2.95 -37.73
N ALA A 90 -38.71 -2.21 -37.56
CA ALA A 90 -37.45 -2.76 -37.06
C ALA A 90 -37.58 -3.28 -35.61
N GLY A 91 -38.35 -2.59 -34.77
CA GLY A 91 -38.62 -3.01 -33.39
C GLY A 91 -39.47 -4.27 -33.25
N VAL A 92 -40.32 -4.59 -34.24
CA VAL A 92 -41.14 -5.82 -34.25
C VAL A 92 -40.32 -7.02 -34.76
N ILE A 93 -39.48 -6.84 -35.77
CA ILE A 93 -38.60 -7.89 -36.31
C ILE A 93 -37.50 -8.24 -35.29
N TRP A 94 -36.94 -7.25 -34.61
CA TRP A 94 -35.98 -7.47 -33.51
C TRP A 94 -36.60 -8.25 -32.35
N ARG A 95 -37.88 -7.98 -32.01
CA ARG A 95 -38.60 -8.72 -30.95
C ARG A 95 -38.91 -10.16 -31.32
N ARG A 96 -39.16 -10.48 -32.60
CA ARG A 96 -39.41 -11.87 -33.05
C ARG A 96 -38.15 -12.72 -33.18
N LEU A 97 -36.99 -12.11 -33.45
CA LEU A 97 -35.72 -12.83 -33.61
C LEU A 97 -35.00 -13.11 -32.27
N ASN A 98 -35.24 -12.31 -31.24
CA ASN A 98 -34.48 -12.39 -29.97
C ASN A 98 -35.03 -13.46 -29.00
N THR A 99 -36.31 -13.83 -29.09
CA THR A 99 -36.96 -14.79 -28.18
C THR A 99 -36.37 -16.22 -28.21
N PRO A 100 -36.16 -16.87 -29.37
CA PRO A 100 -35.64 -18.24 -29.42
C PRO A 100 -34.13 -18.34 -29.16
N ILE A 101 -33.35 -17.28 -29.43
CA ILE A 101 -31.90 -17.23 -29.16
C ILE A 101 -31.65 -17.17 -27.65
N VAL A 102 -32.43 -16.36 -26.95
CA VAL A 102 -32.33 -16.20 -25.50
C VAL A 102 -32.80 -17.44 -24.75
N GLU A 103 -33.80 -18.16 -25.26
CA GLU A 103 -34.26 -19.41 -24.63
C GLU A 103 -33.22 -20.54 -24.75
N ARG A 104 -32.48 -20.59 -25.86
CA ARG A 104 -31.36 -21.54 -26.02
C ARG A 104 -30.15 -21.18 -25.17
N ALA A 105 -29.85 -19.89 -25.01
CA ALA A 105 -28.82 -19.44 -24.07
C ALA A 105 -29.20 -19.75 -22.61
N ARG A 106 -30.48 -19.57 -22.25
CA ARG A 106 -31.03 -19.97 -20.94
C ARG A 106 -30.87 -21.47 -20.70
N GLN A 107 -31.25 -22.31 -21.67
CA GLN A 107 -31.11 -23.77 -21.55
C GLN A 107 -29.64 -24.20 -21.44
N ALA A 108 -28.74 -23.57 -22.20
CA ALA A 108 -27.30 -23.87 -22.13
C ALA A 108 -26.69 -23.49 -20.77
N VAL A 109 -27.09 -22.36 -20.18
CA VAL A 109 -26.56 -21.90 -18.88
C VAL A 109 -27.17 -22.70 -17.72
N VAL A 110 -28.46 -23.04 -17.78
CA VAL A 110 -29.11 -23.94 -16.79
C VAL A 110 -28.50 -25.34 -16.86
N ALA A 111 -28.28 -25.89 -18.06
CA ALA A 111 -27.61 -27.16 -18.24
C ALA A 111 -26.17 -27.12 -17.71
N GLY A 112 -25.41 -26.05 -17.99
CA GLY A 112 -24.06 -25.85 -17.46
C GLY A 112 -24.02 -25.77 -15.92
N SER A 113 -25.01 -25.13 -15.31
CA SER A 113 -25.11 -25.00 -13.84
C SER A 113 -25.48 -26.32 -13.17
N ILE A 114 -26.40 -27.09 -13.78
CA ILE A 114 -26.76 -28.44 -13.33
C ILE A 114 -25.55 -29.38 -13.48
N PHE A 115 -24.79 -29.29 -14.57
CA PHE A 115 -23.57 -30.08 -14.76
C PHE A 115 -22.49 -29.75 -13.73
N LEU A 116 -22.30 -28.47 -13.36
CA LEU A 116 -21.36 -28.06 -12.33
C LEU A 116 -21.79 -28.53 -10.94
N LEU A 117 -23.08 -28.44 -10.61
CA LEU A 117 -23.62 -28.95 -9.34
C LEU A 117 -23.55 -30.48 -9.25
N ALA A 118 -23.84 -31.19 -10.34
CA ALA A 118 -23.69 -32.63 -10.41
C ALA A 118 -22.21 -33.05 -10.30
N GLY A 119 -21.29 -32.31 -10.94
CA GLY A 119 -19.85 -32.51 -10.80
C GLY A 119 -19.36 -32.31 -9.37
N ALA A 120 -19.82 -31.26 -8.69
CA ALA A 120 -19.53 -31.00 -7.28
C ALA A 120 -20.10 -32.10 -6.36
N ALA A 121 -21.31 -32.57 -6.61
CA ALA A 121 -21.93 -33.65 -5.84
C ALA A 121 -21.24 -35.01 -6.04
N VAL A 122 -20.79 -35.32 -7.26
CA VAL A 122 -20.00 -36.52 -7.56
C VAL A 122 -18.63 -36.44 -6.88
N MET A 123 -17.97 -35.28 -6.92
CA MET A 123 -16.70 -35.07 -6.20
C MET A 123 -16.86 -35.14 -4.69
N TRP A 124 -17.95 -34.61 -4.13
CA TRP A 124 -18.29 -34.73 -2.70
C TRP A 124 -18.50 -36.19 -2.29
N ARG A 125 -19.24 -36.96 -3.11
CA ARG A 125 -19.47 -38.39 -2.86
C ARG A 125 -18.18 -39.20 -2.99
N TRP A 126 -17.33 -38.85 -3.95
CA TRP A 126 -16.01 -39.46 -4.13
C TRP A 126 -15.06 -39.16 -2.96
N ALA A 127 -15.07 -37.91 -2.45
CA ALA A 127 -14.30 -37.52 -1.26
C ALA A 127 -14.74 -38.28 0.00
N ARG A 128 -16.04 -38.59 0.15
CA ARG A 128 -16.55 -39.43 1.26
C ARG A 128 -16.16 -40.91 1.16
N THR A 129 -15.79 -41.40 -0.02
CA THR A 129 -15.38 -42.81 -0.21
C THR A 129 -13.88 -43.03 -0.07
N LEU A 130 -13.09 -41.96 0.12
CA LEU A 130 -11.67 -42.05 0.44
C LEU A 130 -11.53 -42.26 1.96
N ASP A 131 -10.85 -43.34 2.32
CA ASP A 131 -10.67 -43.81 3.70
C ASP A 131 -10.06 -42.73 4.60
N ALA A 132 -10.66 -42.50 5.77
CA ALA A 132 -10.44 -41.32 6.62
C ALA A 132 -9.04 -41.27 7.29
N THR A 133 -8.22 -42.31 7.11
CA THR A 133 -6.89 -42.43 7.70
C THR A 133 -5.78 -41.82 6.84
N ASN A 134 -6.08 -41.39 5.61
CA ASN A 134 -5.10 -40.83 4.67
C ASN A 134 -5.49 -39.41 4.19
N ILE A 135 -6.07 -38.60 5.10
CA ILE A 135 -6.45 -37.20 4.88
C ILE A 135 -5.21 -36.29 4.88
N GLN A 136 -4.21 -36.59 4.05
CA GLN A 136 -3.11 -35.67 3.73
C GLN A 136 -3.20 -35.14 2.29
N ASP A 137 -4.00 -35.78 1.43
CA ASP A 137 -4.23 -35.30 0.06
C ASP A 137 -5.34 -34.23 0.05
N ALA A 138 -5.02 -33.06 0.63
CA ALA A 138 -5.88 -31.87 0.70
C ALA A 138 -6.38 -31.40 -0.69
N SER A 139 -5.76 -31.88 -1.77
CA SER A 139 -6.08 -31.62 -3.17
C SER A 139 -7.56 -31.91 -3.54
N CYS A 140 -8.19 -32.95 -2.99
CA CYS A 140 -9.57 -33.32 -3.34
C CYS A 140 -10.62 -32.35 -2.76
N TRP A 141 -10.46 -31.95 -1.49
CA TRP A 141 -11.30 -30.95 -0.84
C TRP A 141 -11.13 -29.56 -1.47
N ARG A 142 -9.91 -29.25 -1.92
CA ARG A 142 -9.56 -28.00 -2.62
C ARG A 142 -10.29 -27.87 -3.96
N ILE A 143 -10.36 -28.95 -4.74
CA ILE A 143 -11.09 -28.96 -6.03
C ILE A 143 -12.61 -28.87 -5.80
N ALA A 144 -13.14 -29.53 -4.77
CA ALA A 144 -14.56 -29.44 -4.42
C ALA A 144 -14.97 -28.00 -4.01
N PHE A 145 -14.13 -27.29 -3.24
CA PHE A 145 -14.37 -25.89 -2.88
C PHE A 145 -14.31 -24.94 -4.08
N LEU A 146 -13.36 -25.14 -5.00
CA LEU A 146 -13.32 -24.40 -6.28
C LEU A 146 -14.59 -24.65 -7.10
N GLY A 147 -15.03 -25.91 -7.18
CA GLY A 147 -16.29 -26.28 -7.85
C GLY A 147 -17.51 -25.59 -7.23
N LEU A 148 -17.60 -25.55 -5.90
CA LEU A 148 -18.64 -24.83 -5.15
C LEU A 148 -18.58 -23.31 -5.38
N GLY A 149 -17.39 -22.72 -5.37
CA GLY A 149 -17.17 -21.29 -5.64
C GLY A 149 -17.60 -20.90 -7.05
N PHE A 150 -17.21 -21.67 -8.07
CA PHE A 150 -17.64 -21.46 -9.45
C PHE A 150 -19.14 -21.70 -9.65
N ALA A 151 -19.71 -22.73 -9.03
CA ALA A 151 -21.16 -23.00 -9.09
C ALA A 151 -21.95 -21.86 -8.44
N PHE A 152 -21.48 -21.34 -7.30
CA PHE A 152 -22.10 -20.21 -6.62
C PHE A 152 -21.99 -18.92 -7.44
N ALA A 153 -20.81 -18.61 -8.00
CA ALA A 153 -20.63 -17.47 -8.90
C ALA A 153 -21.53 -17.59 -10.15
N GLY A 154 -21.65 -18.78 -10.74
CA GLY A 154 -22.54 -19.06 -11.86
C GLY A 154 -24.03 -18.83 -11.51
N LEU A 155 -24.47 -19.32 -10.35
CA LEU A 155 -25.83 -19.10 -9.83
C LEU A 155 -26.14 -17.59 -9.65
N VAL A 156 -25.17 -16.87 -9.11
CA VAL A 156 -25.25 -15.42 -8.87
C VAL A 156 -25.31 -14.62 -10.18
N MET A 157 -24.52 -15.01 -11.20
CA MET A 157 -24.62 -14.43 -12.55
C MET A 157 -25.97 -14.72 -13.20
N LEU A 158 -26.54 -15.92 -12.99
CA LEU A 158 -27.86 -16.32 -13.46
C LEU A 158 -28.97 -15.45 -12.87
N ILE A 159 -28.97 -15.24 -11.56
CA ILE A 159 -29.94 -14.37 -10.86
C ILE A 159 -29.84 -12.93 -11.39
N SER A 160 -28.63 -12.44 -11.65
CA SER A 160 -28.39 -11.10 -12.18
C SER A 160 -28.83 -10.92 -13.62
N ALA A 161 -28.55 -11.91 -14.48
CA ALA A 161 -29.03 -11.93 -15.86
C ALA A 161 -30.57 -11.97 -15.90
N TYR A 162 -31.20 -12.72 -14.99
CA TYR A 162 -32.65 -12.78 -14.84
C TYR A 162 -33.24 -11.44 -14.37
N GLY A 163 -32.66 -10.80 -13.36
CA GLY A 163 -33.05 -9.47 -12.89
C GLY A 163 -32.93 -8.42 -13.99
N PHE A 164 -31.78 -8.36 -14.67
CA PHE A 164 -31.54 -7.45 -15.79
C PHE A 164 -32.53 -7.64 -16.94
N ARG A 165 -32.80 -8.89 -17.33
CA ARG A 165 -33.81 -9.22 -18.35
C ARG A 165 -35.21 -8.75 -17.95
N ARG A 166 -35.60 -8.91 -16.68
CA ARG A 166 -36.93 -8.46 -16.20
C ARG A 166 -37.09 -6.95 -16.31
N ALA A 167 -36.05 -6.16 -15.99
CA ALA A 167 -36.09 -4.71 -16.16
C ALA A 167 -36.10 -4.26 -17.62
N VAL A 168 -35.37 -4.96 -18.50
CA VAL A 168 -35.32 -4.62 -19.92
C VAL A 168 -36.60 -5.05 -20.65
N LEU A 169 -37.20 -6.18 -20.27
CA LEU A 169 -38.44 -6.70 -20.87
C LEU A 169 -39.71 -6.06 -20.29
N SER A 170 -39.67 -5.52 -19.08
CA SER A 170 -40.77 -4.72 -18.53
C SER A 170 -40.81 -3.33 -19.16
N GLY A 171 -40.77 -3.23 -20.50
CA GLY A 171 -40.92 -2.01 -21.29
C GLY A 171 -42.29 -1.32 -21.13
N ALA A 172 -42.74 -1.17 -19.88
CA ALA A 172 -43.90 -0.40 -19.47
C ALA A 172 -43.46 1.05 -19.29
N ARG A 173 -43.78 1.85 -20.31
CA ARG A 173 -43.91 3.31 -20.34
C ARG A 173 -43.19 4.11 -19.24
N SER A 174 -42.16 4.81 -19.68
CA SER A 174 -41.13 5.55 -18.94
C SER A 174 -41.59 6.84 -18.23
N THR A 175 -42.76 6.88 -17.61
CA THR A 175 -43.19 8.09 -16.87
C THR A 175 -43.60 7.87 -15.42
N TYR A 176 -43.81 6.63 -14.96
CA TYR A 176 -44.21 6.37 -13.57
C TYR A 176 -43.24 5.50 -12.75
N ILE A 177 -42.14 5.04 -13.36
CA ILE A 177 -41.15 4.14 -12.73
C ILE A 177 -39.81 4.87 -12.50
N GLU A 178 -39.82 6.18 -12.20
CA GLU A 178 -38.60 6.86 -11.73
C GLU A 178 -38.43 6.79 -10.21
N SER A 179 -39.48 6.46 -9.43
CA SER A 179 -39.43 6.56 -7.97
C SER A 179 -39.15 5.26 -7.21
N LYS A 180 -39.25 4.06 -7.81
CA LYS A 180 -39.13 2.77 -7.07
C LYS A 180 -38.24 1.63 -7.63
N PRO A 181 -37.77 1.57 -8.89
CA PRO A 181 -36.96 0.43 -9.36
C PRO A 181 -35.54 0.40 -8.78
N GLY A 182 -35.05 1.54 -8.26
CA GLY A 182 -33.73 1.62 -7.65
C GLY A 182 -33.57 0.77 -6.38
N LEU A 183 -34.67 0.48 -5.66
CA LEU A 183 -34.59 -0.25 -4.39
C LEU A 183 -34.39 -1.75 -4.59
N TRP A 184 -35.02 -2.36 -5.61
CA TRP A 184 -34.94 -3.79 -5.88
C TRP A 184 -33.59 -4.21 -6.49
N PHE A 185 -33.11 -3.46 -7.49
CA PHE A 185 -31.76 -3.68 -8.05
C PHE A 185 -30.66 -3.37 -7.03
N GLY A 186 -30.88 -2.39 -6.15
CA GLY A 186 -29.95 -2.08 -5.07
C GLY A 186 -29.79 -3.24 -4.08
N ARG A 187 -30.91 -3.85 -3.63
CA ARG A 187 -30.87 -4.94 -2.64
C ARG A 187 -30.28 -6.23 -3.19
N GLN A 188 -30.70 -6.67 -4.38
CA GLN A 188 -30.16 -7.90 -4.99
C GLN A 188 -28.69 -7.73 -5.40
N GLY A 189 -28.33 -6.56 -5.95
CA GLY A 189 -26.94 -6.24 -6.29
C GLY A 189 -26.03 -6.23 -5.07
N ALA A 190 -26.49 -5.66 -3.95
CA ALA A 190 -25.75 -5.66 -2.68
C ALA A 190 -25.47 -7.08 -2.17
N VAL A 191 -26.49 -7.95 -2.11
CA VAL A 191 -26.32 -9.34 -1.66
C VAL A 191 -25.34 -10.09 -2.57
N MET A 192 -25.48 -9.93 -3.89
CA MET A 192 -24.56 -10.54 -4.85
C MET A 192 -23.11 -10.07 -4.62
N VAL A 193 -22.89 -8.76 -4.57
CA VAL A 193 -21.53 -8.21 -4.45
C VAL A 193 -20.92 -8.62 -3.11
N GLY A 194 -21.72 -8.68 -2.05
CA GLY A 194 -21.26 -9.19 -0.76
C GLY A 194 -20.86 -10.65 -0.81
N ALA A 195 -21.67 -11.49 -1.44
CA ALA A 195 -21.37 -12.92 -1.55
C ALA A 195 -20.14 -13.18 -2.45
N ILE A 196 -20.01 -12.47 -3.56
CA ILE A 196 -18.81 -12.50 -4.42
C ILE A 196 -17.57 -12.07 -3.62
N SER A 197 -17.68 -11.01 -2.82
CA SER A 197 -16.57 -10.52 -2.01
C SER A 197 -16.14 -11.55 -0.96
N ILE A 198 -17.08 -12.20 -0.26
CA ILE A 198 -16.78 -13.26 0.72
C ILE A 198 -16.08 -14.45 0.05
N VAL A 199 -16.61 -14.94 -1.07
CA VAL A 199 -15.99 -16.03 -1.84
C VAL A 199 -14.60 -15.61 -2.31
N TRP A 200 -14.45 -14.37 -2.75
CA TRP A 200 -13.18 -13.83 -3.20
C TRP A 200 -12.14 -13.75 -2.06
N PHE A 201 -12.50 -13.27 -0.87
CA PHE A 201 -11.61 -13.24 0.29
C PHE A 201 -11.22 -14.67 0.71
N GLY A 202 -12.17 -15.59 0.69
CA GLY A 202 -11.92 -17.01 0.95
C GLY A 202 -10.93 -17.61 -0.07
N LEU A 203 -11.10 -17.29 -1.36
CA LEU A 203 -10.18 -17.71 -2.41
C LEU A 203 -8.79 -17.08 -2.25
N PHE A 204 -8.69 -15.82 -1.85
CA PHE A 204 -7.40 -15.15 -1.67
C PHE A 204 -6.60 -15.79 -0.53
N GLN A 205 -7.26 -15.98 0.62
CA GLN A 205 -6.70 -16.69 1.77
C GLN A 205 -6.38 -18.15 1.46
N TRP A 206 -7.14 -18.78 0.56
CA TRP A 206 -6.88 -20.13 0.12
C TRP A 206 -5.65 -20.23 -0.80
N LEU A 207 -5.45 -19.24 -1.68
CA LEU A 207 -4.27 -19.20 -2.55
C LEU A 207 -2.98 -18.98 -1.75
N ASP A 208 -3.03 -18.12 -0.73
CA ASP A 208 -1.92 -17.76 0.17
C ASP A 208 -0.53 -17.84 -0.50
N VAL A 209 -0.38 -17.11 -1.62
CA VAL A 209 0.80 -17.24 -2.47
C VAL A 209 2.08 -16.91 -1.70
N TRP A 210 1.97 -15.97 -0.74
CA TRP A 210 3.08 -15.57 0.10
C TRP A 210 3.57 -16.69 1.03
N ASN A 211 2.68 -17.38 1.76
CA ASN A 211 3.15 -18.42 2.70
C ASN A 211 3.28 -19.79 2.05
N ALA A 212 2.37 -20.17 1.14
CA ALA A 212 2.29 -21.53 0.59
C ALA A 212 3.05 -21.72 -0.73
N HIS A 213 3.31 -20.65 -1.49
CA HIS A 213 3.86 -20.73 -2.85
C HIS A 213 5.07 -19.81 -3.09
N PHE A 214 5.71 -19.33 -2.02
CA PHE A 214 6.89 -18.46 -2.10
C PHE A 214 8.01 -19.02 -2.98
N ASP A 215 8.30 -20.32 -2.80
CA ASP A 215 9.40 -21.03 -3.46
C ASP A 215 9.01 -21.66 -4.81
N LEU A 216 7.72 -21.63 -5.20
CA LEU A 216 7.19 -22.45 -6.29
C LEU A 216 6.72 -21.60 -7.47
N HIS A 217 7.19 -21.89 -8.68
CA HIS A 217 6.58 -21.39 -9.92
C HIS A 217 5.28 -22.12 -10.17
N THR A 218 4.16 -21.45 -9.90
CA THR A 218 2.84 -22.06 -10.03
C THR A 218 1.87 -21.14 -10.73
N TRP A 219 0.81 -21.72 -11.28
CA TRP A 219 -0.25 -20.97 -11.93
C TRP A 219 -0.95 -19.97 -10.97
N HIS A 220 -0.78 -20.14 -9.65
CA HIS A 220 -1.36 -19.28 -8.62
C HIS A 220 -0.92 -17.81 -8.78
N TYR A 221 0.29 -17.54 -9.27
CA TYR A 221 0.75 -16.17 -9.50
C TYR A 221 -0.06 -15.44 -10.59
N TYR A 222 -0.51 -16.15 -11.64
CA TYR A 222 -1.39 -15.55 -12.66
C TYR A 222 -2.76 -15.14 -12.11
N ALA A 223 -3.24 -15.84 -11.07
CA ALA A 223 -4.48 -15.48 -10.39
C ALA A 223 -4.24 -14.37 -9.35
N TYR A 224 -3.08 -14.37 -8.70
CA TYR A 224 -2.71 -13.48 -7.61
C TYR A 224 -2.75 -12.00 -7.99
N THR A 225 -2.09 -11.59 -9.08
CA THR A 225 -2.03 -10.18 -9.48
C THR A 225 -3.40 -9.60 -9.86
N PRO A 226 -4.23 -10.26 -10.70
CA PRO A 226 -5.61 -9.84 -10.94
C PRO A 226 -6.44 -9.76 -9.67
N MET A 227 -6.22 -10.68 -8.72
CA MET A 227 -6.90 -10.63 -7.43
C MET A 227 -6.47 -9.41 -6.62
N ARG A 228 -5.17 -9.10 -6.51
CA ARG A 228 -4.70 -7.86 -5.84
C ARG A 228 -5.28 -6.59 -6.47
N LEU A 229 -5.36 -6.53 -7.79
CA LEU A 229 -6.02 -5.40 -8.48
C LEU A 229 -7.52 -5.32 -8.18
N LEU A 230 -8.21 -6.47 -8.12
CA LEU A 230 -9.61 -6.52 -7.73
C LEU A 230 -9.81 -6.09 -6.27
N PHE A 231 -8.94 -6.51 -5.35
CA PHE A 231 -8.94 -6.03 -3.97
C PHE A 231 -8.88 -4.52 -3.89
N MET A 232 -7.95 -3.91 -4.61
CA MET A 232 -7.79 -2.45 -4.64
C MET A 232 -9.09 -1.76 -5.09
N LEU A 233 -9.78 -2.31 -6.09
CA LEU A 233 -11.09 -1.81 -6.53
C LEU A 233 -12.16 -1.99 -5.43
N LEU A 234 -12.23 -3.17 -4.80
CA LEU A 234 -13.18 -3.45 -3.72
C LEU A 234 -12.94 -2.53 -2.51
N LEU A 235 -11.67 -2.25 -2.18
CA LEU A 235 -11.28 -1.28 -1.16
C LEU A 235 -11.77 0.12 -1.52
N ALA A 236 -11.53 0.59 -2.75
CA ALA A 236 -12.05 1.88 -3.21
C ALA A 236 -13.57 1.98 -3.07
N LEU A 237 -14.29 0.93 -3.45
CA LEU A 237 -15.75 0.85 -3.33
C LEU A 237 -16.18 0.85 -1.86
N ALA A 238 -15.53 0.11 -0.97
CA ALA A 238 -15.82 0.10 0.46
C ALA A 238 -15.67 1.52 1.06
N LEU A 239 -14.58 2.20 0.73
CA LEU A 239 -14.33 3.57 1.19
C LEU A 239 -15.40 4.53 0.65
N ILE A 240 -15.68 4.51 -0.66
CA ILE A 240 -16.71 5.36 -1.27
C ILE A 240 -18.10 5.08 -0.65
N GLY A 241 -18.46 3.82 -0.43
CA GLY A 241 -19.77 3.47 0.14
C GLY A 241 -19.94 3.97 1.57
N THR A 242 -18.90 3.83 2.40
CA THR A 242 -18.87 4.34 3.77
C THR A 242 -18.97 5.86 3.79
N GLY A 243 -18.13 6.56 3.04
CA GLY A 243 -18.17 8.02 3.06
C GLY A 243 -19.37 8.62 2.35
N ARG A 244 -20.02 7.90 1.43
CA ARG A 244 -21.33 8.30 0.91
C ARG A 244 -22.37 8.31 2.02
N LEU A 245 -22.38 7.31 2.90
CA LEU A 245 -23.29 7.28 4.05
C LEU A 245 -23.01 8.50 4.95
N VAL A 246 -21.75 8.78 5.26
CA VAL A 246 -21.34 9.96 6.03
C VAL A 246 -21.79 11.26 5.35
N LEU A 247 -21.54 11.43 4.04
CA LEU A 247 -21.99 12.59 3.28
C LEU A 247 -23.51 12.73 3.27
N ALA A 248 -24.25 11.63 3.19
CA ALA A 248 -25.72 11.66 3.22
C ALA A 248 -26.22 12.14 4.59
N ILE A 249 -25.63 11.66 5.68
CA ILE A 249 -25.92 12.14 7.04
C ILE A 249 -25.59 13.63 7.13
N VAL A 250 -24.41 14.03 6.64
CA VAL A 250 -23.95 15.43 6.70
C VAL A 250 -24.89 16.36 5.95
N ARG A 251 -25.26 15.99 4.72
CA ARG A 251 -26.17 16.79 3.88
C ARG A 251 -27.57 16.87 4.46
N LYS A 252 -28.06 15.78 5.05
CA LYS A 252 -29.38 15.72 5.68
C LYS A 252 -29.47 16.65 6.90
N GLN A 253 -28.44 16.65 7.75
CA GLN A 253 -28.47 17.37 9.03
C GLN A 253 -28.01 18.83 8.92
N TRP A 254 -27.03 19.13 8.05
CA TRP A 254 -26.37 20.44 8.03
C TRP A 254 -26.43 21.16 6.66
N GLY A 255 -27.22 20.62 5.74
CA GLY A 255 -27.51 21.24 4.44
C GLY A 255 -26.58 20.76 3.31
N PRO A 256 -26.92 21.11 2.05
CA PRO A 256 -26.22 20.60 0.88
C PRO A 256 -24.81 21.18 0.77
N MET A 257 -23.86 20.31 0.38
CA MET A 257 -22.56 20.73 -0.12
C MET A 257 -22.66 20.87 -1.64
N GLN A 258 -22.19 21.98 -2.20
CA GLN A 258 -22.15 22.20 -3.65
C GLN A 258 -20.97 21.44 -4.25
N LEU A 259 -21.11 20.11 -4.31
CA LEU A 259 -20.15 19.19 -4.91
C LEU A 259 -20.73 18.63 -6.21
N GLY A 260 -19.96 18.69 -7.28
CA GLY A 260 -20.23 17.97 -8.52
C GLY A 260 -20.23 16.44 -8.32
N PRO A 261 -20.59 15.67 -9.36
CA PRO A 261 -20.60 14.22 -9.31
C PRO A 261 -19.29 13.57 -8.88
N ILE A 262 -18.20 13.92 -9.57
CA ILE A 262 -16.87 13.34 -9.32
C ILE A 262 -16.35 13.84 -7.98
N GLU A 263 -16.54 15.13 -7.67
CA GLU A 263 -16.20 15.74 -6.37
C GLU A 263 -16.91 15.01 -5.22
N SER A 264 -18.18 14.62 -5.40
CA SER A 264 -18.91 13.84 -4.40
C SER A 264 -18.33 12.43 -4.20
N VAL A 265 -17.82 11.78 -5.25
CA VAL A 265 -17.16 10.46 -5.15
C VAL A 265 -15.81 10.60 -4.45
N VAL A 266 -15.01 11.62 -4.78
CA VAL A 266 -13.73 11.88 -4.13
C VAL A 266 -13.91 12.24 -2.66
N ALA A 267 -14.86 13.12 -2.35
CA ALA A 267 -15.21 13.44 -0.96
C ALA A 267 -15.70 12.20 -0.21
N ALA A 268 -16.52 11.35 -0.84
CA ALA A 268 -16.96 10.09 -0.25
C ALA A 268 -15.78 9.14 0.01
N PHE A 269 -14.81 9.03 -0.91
CA PHE A 269 -13.63 8.21 -0.70
C PHE A 269 -12.86 8.64 0.55
N PHE A 270 -12.50 9.93 0.67
CA PHE A 270 -11.70 10.40 1.82
C PHE A 270 -12.48 10.37 3.14
N LEU A 271 -13.78 10.65 3.11
CA LEU A 271 -14.61 10.56 4.31
C LEU A 271 -14.76 9.11 4.77
N GLY A 272 -14.92 8.19 3.82
CA GLY A 272 -14.93 6.76 4.11
C GLY A 272 -13.61 6.30 4.71
N ALA A 273 -12.49 6.64 4.07
CA ALA A 273 -11.14 6.39 4.58
C ALA A 273 -10.98 6.87 6.03
N SER A 274 -11.30 8.14 6.28
CA SER A 274 -11.16 8.75 7.61
C SER A 274 -12.05 8.05 8.65
N THR A 275 -13.26 7.68 8.26
CA THR A 275 -14.19 6.94 9.11
C THR A 275 -13.66 5.54 9.44
N TRP A 276 -13.14 4.82 8.45
CA TRP A 276 -12.50 3.52 8.66
C TRP A 276 -11.30 3.63 9.59
N TYR A 277 -10.43 4.62 9.43
CA TYR A 277 -9.29 4.81 10.32
C TYR A 277 -9.72 5.08 11.77
N LEU A 278 -10.72 5.92 11.98
CA LEU A 278 -11.27 6.19 13.32
C LEU A 278 -11.88 4.92 13.96
N ILE A 279 -12.69 4.17 13.20
CA ILE A 279 -13.33 2.93 13.69
C ILE A 279 -12.27 1.87 13.98
N LEU A 280 -11.36 1.61 13.04
CA LEU A 280 -10.33 0.58 13.17
C LEU A 280 -9.32 0.92 14.27
N PHE A 281 -9.04 2.20 14.50
CA PHE A 281 -8.24 2.62 15.65
C PHE A 281 -8.90 2.19 16.95
N VAL A 282 -10.20 2.49 17.14
CA VAL A 282 -10.95 2.06 18.33
C VAL A 282 -11.01 0.54 18.43
N LEU A 283 -11.33 -0.17 17.35
CA LEU A 283 -11.36 -1.64 17.34
C LEU A 283 -9.99 -2.25 17.67
N GLY A 284 -8.91 -1.66 17.15
CA GLY A 284 -7.54 -2.08 17.44
C GLY A 284 -7.17 -1.91 18.91
N LEU A 285 -7.58 -0.80 19.54
CA LEU A 285 -7.35 -0.59 20.98
C LEU A 285 -8.14 -1.58 21.85
N LEU A 286 -9.31 -1.99 21.39
CA LEU A 286 -10.16 -2.96 22.09
C LEU A 286 -9.78 -4.42 21.81
N GLY A 287 -8.80 -4.70 20.93
CA GLY A 287 -8.47 -6.07 20.52
C GLY A 287 -9.57 -6.74 19.68
N LEU A 288 -10.43 -5.93 19.03
CA LEU A 288 -11.59 -6.38 18.26
C LEU A 288 -11.36 -6.28 16.74
N MET A 289 -10.14 -6.07 16.28
CA MET A 289 -9.83 -6.01 14.85
C MET A 289 -9.66 -7.43 14.29
N THR A 290 -10.75 -8.20 14.31
CA THR A 290 -10.79 -9.58 13.84
C THR A 290 -11.45 -9.69 12.48
N ARG A 291 -11.14 -10.77 11.74
CA ARG A 291 -11.74 -11.08 10.44
C ARG A 291 -13.27 -11.10 10.48
N TYR A 292 -13.84 -11.60 11.59
CA TYR A 292 -15.27 -11.73 11.80
C TYR A 292 -16.01 -10.39 11.87
N LEU A 293 -15.34 -9.31 12.27
CA LEU A 293 -15.92 -7.96 12.32
C LEU A 293 -15.58 -7.16 11.07
N VAL A 294 -14.33 -7.25 10.60
CA VAL A 294 -13.84 -6.46 9.46
C VAL A 294 -14.49 -6.91 8.14
N VAL A 295 -14.57 -8.21 7.85
CA VAL A 295 -15.11 -8.71 6.57
C VAL A 295 -16.57 -8.29 6.36
N PRO A 296 -17.51 -8.50 7.31
CA PRO A 296 -18.90 -8.06 7.12
C PRO A 296 -19.01 -6.54 6.98
N ALA A 297 -18.28 -5.77 7.79
CA ALA A 297 -18.27 -4.31 7.69
C ALA A 297 -17.76 -3.83 6.31
N PHE A 298 -16.75 -4.51 5.77
CA PHE A 298 -16.20 -4.23 4.45
C PHE A 298 -17.20 -4.53 3.34
N VAL A 299 -17.85 -5.70 3.39
CA VAL A 299 -18.88 -6.14 2.44
C VAL A 299 -20.10 -5.19 2.43
N VAL A 300 -20.58 -4.79 3.61
CA VAL A 300 -21.66 -3.82 3.73
C VAL A 300 -21.24 -2.49 3.11
N SER A 301 -20.02 -2.04 3.38
CA SER A 301 -19.46 -0.82 2.82
C SER A 301 -19.39 -0.84 1.29
N ILE A 302 -18.96 -1.95 0.68
CA ILE A 302 -18.98 -2.09 -0.79
C ILE A 302 -20.41 -1.96 -1.32
N SER A 303 -21.37 -2.62 -0.67
CA SER A 303 -22.78 -2.61 -1.08
C SER A 303 -23.37 -1.20 -1.12
N LEU A 304 -22.97 -0.33 -0.18
CA LEU A 304 -23.40 1.07 -0.13
C LEU A 304 -22.88 1.92 -1.31
N SER A 305 -21.81 1.48 -1.99
CA SER A 305 -21.21 2.19 -3.13
C SER A 305 -21.93 1.94 -4.46
N LEU A 306 -22.64 0.80 -4.60
CA LEU A 306 -23.17 0.32 -5.88
C LEU A 306 -24.05 1.35 -6.63
N PRO A 307 -24.94 2.11 -5.96
CA PRO A 307 -25.74 3.12 -6.66
C PRO A 307 -24.88 4.26 -7.24
N LEU A 308 -23.79 4.67 -6.58
CA LEU A 308 -22.87 5.67 -7.13
C LEU A 308 -22.11 5.11 -8.33
N PHE A 309 -21.62 3.88 -8.23
CA PHE A 309 -20.92 3.22 -9.32
C PHE A 309 -21.80 3.07 -10.57
N SER A 310 -23.06 2.61 -10.40
CA SER A 310 -24.02 2.50 -11.50
C SER A 310 -24.41 3.86 -12.12
N ALA A 311 -24.47 4.92 -11.32
CA ALA A 311 -24.69 6.27 -11.81
C ALA A 311 -23.48 6.80 -12.60
N GLY A 312 -22.26 6.51 -12.11
CA GLY A 312 -21.01 6.83 -12.81
C GLY A 312 -20.92 6.14 -14.16
N LEU A 313 -21.19 4.84 -14.25
CA LEU A 313 -21.19 4.09 -15.50
C LEU A 313 -22.23 4.61 -16.51
N ARG A 314 -23.43 4.96 -16.04
CA ARG A 314 -24.47 5.57 -16.90
C ARG A 314 -24.02 6.91 -17.46
N ARG A 315 -23.43 7.77 -16.63
CA ARG A 315 -22.90 9.07 -17.07
C ARG A 315 -21.70 8.94 -18.01
N LEU A 316 -20.81 7.99 -17.73
CA LEU A 316 -19.69 7.70 -18.63
C LEU A 316 -20.20 7.25 -19.99
N ARG A 317 -21.18 6.34 -20.02
CA ARG A 317 -21.83 5.89 -21.25
C ARG A 317 -22.52 7.03 -21.99
N GLN A 318 -23.28 7.86 -21.29
CA GLN A 318 -23.93 9.05 -21.86
C GLN A 318 -22.90 10.01 -22.43
N GLY A 319 -21.84 10.33 -21.69
CA GLY A 319 -20.77 11.22 -22.15
C GLY A 319 -20.00 10.68 -23.36
N ILE A 320 -19.80 9.35 -23.46
CA ILE A 320 -19.22 8.72 -24.65
C ILE A 320 -20.18 8.79 -25.84
N GLN A 321 -21.49 8.67 -25.61
CA GLN A 321 -22.51 8.72 -26.65
C GLN A 321 -22.79 10.14 -27.15
N GLU A 322 -22.77 11.12 -26.23
CA GLU A 322 -22.95 12.56 -26.50
C GLU A 322 -21.66 13.20 -27.01
N GLY A 323 -20.50 12.60 -26.70
CA GLY A 323 -19.17 13.02 -27.14
C GLY A 323 -18.86 12.64 -28.58
N SER A 324 -19.57 13.20 -29.56
CA SER A 324 -19.11 13.26 -30.94
C SER A 324 -19.56 14.56 -31.62
N ALA A 325 -18.58 15.39 -32.01
CA ALA A 325 -18.53 16.12 -33.30
C ALA A 325 -17.53 17.29 -33.35
N ALA A 326 -17.11 17.91 -32.23
CA ALA A 326 -16.27 19.12 -32.33
C ALA A 326 -15.39 19.39 -31.08
N ILE A 327 -14.52 18.45 -30.71
CA ILE A 327 -13.33 18.86 -29.95
C ILE A 327 -12.33 19.31 -31.00
N HIS A 328 -11.95 20.58 -31.00
CA HIS A 328 -10.91 21.08 -31.89
C HIS A 328 -9.65 20.22 -31.70
N LEU A 329 -9.02 19.78 -32.80
CA LEU A 329 -7.85 18.90 -32.77
C LEU A 329 -6.77 19.39 -31.78
N LEU A 330 -6.59 20.71 -31.68
CA LEU A 330 -5.65 21.33 -30.74
C LEU A 330 -6.02 21.09 -29.27
N GLU A 331 -7.29 21.22 -28.88
CA GLU A 331 -7.74 20.94 -27.51
C GLU A 331 -7.61 19.46 -27.18
N ALA A 332 -7.91 18.58 -28.15
CA ALA A 332 -7.70 17.15 -28.00
C ALA A 332 -6.22 16.84 -27.77
N ILE A 333 -5.31 17.41 -28.57
CA ILE A 333 -3.86 17.23 -28.39
C ILE A 333 -3.39 17.74 -27.02
N LEU A 334 -3.80 18.96 -26.63
CA LEU A 334 -3.41 19.58 -25.37
C LEU A 334 -3.92 18.79 -24.15
N VAL A 335 -5.02 18.03 -24.27
CA VAL A 335 -5.54 17.19 -23.19
C VAL A 335 -4.92 15.79 -23.24
N CYS A 336 -4.81 15.19 -24.42
CA CYS A 336 -4.34 13.83 -24.61
C CYS A 336 -2.87 13.65 -24.26
N ILE A 337 -1.99 14.63 -24.53
CA ILE A 337 -0.56 14.54 -24.20
C ILE A 337 -0.33 14.42 -22.68
N PRO A 338 -0.77 15.38 -21.84
CA PRO A 338 -0.55 15.27 -20.39
C PRO A 338 -1.34 14.12 -19.77
N LEU A 339 -2.50 13.74 -20.33
CA LEU A 339 -3.23 12.54 -19.91
C LEU A 339 -2.45 11.26 -20.21
N GLY A 340 -1.85 11.15 -21.40
CA GLY A 340 -1.01 10.02 -21.80
C GLY A 340 0.23 9.91 -20.91
N ALA A 341 0.91 11.02 -20.66
CA ALA A 341 2.04 11.06 -19.72
C ALA A 341 1.63 10.64 -18.30
N LEU A 342 0.50 11.18 -17.79
CA LEU A 342 -0.05 10.81 -16.49
C LEU A 342 -0.38 9.32 -16.41
N PHE A 343 -0.99 8.75 -17.44
CA PHE A 343 -1.33 7.33 -17.50
C PHE A 343 -0.08 6.43 -17.49
N VAL A 344 0.94 6.79 -18.27
CA VAL A 344 2.22 6.05 -18.29
C VAL A 344 2.90 6.10 -16.92
N LEU A 345 3.00 7.28 -16.29
CA LEU A 345 3.56 7.42 -14.94
C LEU A 345 2.75 6.64 -13.91
N TRP A 346 1.42 6.69 -13.99
CA TRP A 346 0.52 5.92 -13.11
C TRP A 346 0.73 4.42 -13.23
N LEU A 347 0.80 3.91 -14.46
CA LEU A 347 1.05 2.50 -14.71
C LEU A 347 2.45 2.10 -14.25
N GLN A 348 3.44 2.96 -14.46
CA GLN A 348 4.80 2.73 -14.00
C GLN A 348 4.87 2.66 -12.47
N VAL A 349 4.19 3.54 -11.74
CA VAL A 349 4.10 3.47 -10.27
C VAL A 349 3.32 2.23 -9.83
N LEU A 350 2.24 1.88 -10.54
CA LEU A 350 1.44 0.68 -10.22
C LEU A 350 2.32 -0.58 -10.30
N VAL A 351 2.99 -0.77 -11.44
CA VAL A 351 3.83 -1.95 -11.67
C VAL A 351 5.02 -1.95 -10.73
N ASN A 352 5.76 -0.84 -10.61
CA ASN A 352 7.02 -0.80 -9.85
C ASN A 352 6.86 -0.66 -8.33
N ARG A 353 5.70 -0.23 -7.82
CA ARG A 353 5.52 0.08 -6.40
C ARG A 353 4.23 -0.48 -5.82
N GLY A 354 3.15 -0.49 -6.59
CA GLY A 354 1.85 -1.00 -6.15
C GLY A 354 1.78 -2.53 -6.17
N LEU A 355 2.31 -3.16 -7.23
CA LEU A 355 2.25 -4.61 -7.45
C LEU A 355 3.57 -5.30 -7.13
N SER A 356 4.70 -4.74 -7.58
CA SER A 356 5.97 -5.46 -7.50
C SER A 356 6.51 -5.62 -6.07
N VAL A 357 7.27 -6.70 -5.91
CA VAL A 357 8.10 -7.03 -4.75
C VAL A 357 9.14 -5.94 -4.43
N ALA A 358 9.65 -5.26 -5.47
CA ALA A 358 10.70 -4.22 -5.42
C ALA A 358 10.38 -2.97 -4.56
N GLY A 359 9.20 -2.96 -3.94
CA GLY A 359 8.78 -1.92 -3.00
C GLY A 359 9.14 -2.23 -1.55
N PHE A 360 9.74 -3.38 -1.24
CA PHE A 360 10.25 -3.69 0.09
C PHE A 360 11.56 -2.94 0.33
N GLU A 361 11.43 -1.69 0.75
CA GLU A 361 12.54 -1.05 1.41
C GLU A 361 12.85 -1.77 2.73
N TYR A 362 14.12 -1.77 3.13
CA TYR A 362 14.60 -2.27 4.41
C TYR A 362 13.72 -1.82 5.57
N ASP A 363 13.41 -0.52 5.65
CA ASP A 363 12.59 0.03 6.72
C ASP A 363 11.20 -0.64 6.73
N SER A 364 10.56 -0.85 5.57
CA SER A 364 9.20 -1.42 5.52
C SER A 364 9.17 -2.90 5.93
N SER A 365 10.08 -3.68 5.39
CA SER A 365 10.17 -5.13 5.56
C SER A 365 10.79 -5.55 6.88
N GLY A 366 11.75 -4.79 7.39
CA GLY A 366 12.41 -5.04 8.68
C GLY A 366 11.47 -4.94 9.87
N HIS A 367 10.38 -4.18 9.76
CA HIS A 367 9.57 -3.88 10.94
C HIS A 367 8.14 -3.37 10.72
N TYR A 368 7.78 -2.69 9.62
CA TYR A 368 6.36 -2.29 9.41
C TYR A 368 5.50 -3.52 9.11
N LEU A 369 5.93 -4.33 8.15
CA LEU A 369 5.17 -5.50 7.72
C LEU A 369 5.09 -6.58 8.81
N PRO A 370 6.19 -6.91 9.52
CA PRO A 370 6.10 -7.72 10.73
C PRO A 370 5.10 -7.15 11.75
N TYR A 371 5.05 -5.83 11.93
CA TYR A 371 4.14 -5.23 12.91
C TYR A 371 2.68 -5.33 12.44
N TYR A 372 2.43 -5.10 11.16
CA TYR A 372 1.09 -5.27 10.57
C TYR A 372 0.61 -6.71 10.72
N ARG A 373 1.50 -7.70 10.48
CA ARG A 373 1.20 -9.12 10.70
C ARG A 373 0.85 -9.37 12.17
N ALA A 374 1.70 -8.94 13.10
CA ALA A 374 1.49 -9.13 14.53
C ALA A 374 0.17 -8.50 15.03
N VAL A 375 -0.20 -7.33 14.50
CA VAL A 375 -1.46 -6.65 14.84
C VAL A 375 -2.67 -7.44 14.29
N VAL A 376 -2.59 -7.98 13.08
CA VAL A 376 -3.66 -8.79 12.48
C VAL A 376 -3.83 -10.12 13.20
N GLU A 377 -2.73 -10.76 13.61
CA GLU A 377 -2.75 -12.02 14.36
C GLU A 377 -3.31 -11.84 15.77
N ASN A 378 -2.92 -10.77 16.47
CA ASN A 378 -3.40 -10.47 17.82
C ASN A 378 -4.80 -9.81 17.83
N GLY A 379 -5.29 -9.33 16.68
CA GLY A 379 -6.53 -8.58 16.57
C GLY A 379 -6.51 -7.21 17.26
N GLY A 380 -5.33 -6.68 17.61
CA GLY A 380 -5.20 -5.45 18.39
C GLY A 380 -3.90 -4.69 18.17
N THR A 381 -3.91 -3.40 18.49
CA THR A 381 -2.79 -2.45 18.34
C THR A 381 -2.08 -2.17 19.66
N ALA A 382 -2.22 -3.08 20.64
CA ALA A 382 -1.47 -3.02 21.88
C ALA A 382 0.04 -3.17 21.62
N VAL A 383 0.86 -2.77 22.60
CA VAL A 383 2.32 -2.88 22.46
C VAL A 383 2.73 -4.34 22.30
N ASN A 384 3.34 -4.66 21.17
CA ASN A 384 3.80 -6.01 20.82
C ASN A 384 5.33 -6.05 20.69
N GLU A 385 5.86 -7.11 20.08
CA GLU A 385 7.30 -7.27 19.90
C GLU A 385 7.92 -6.17 19.04
N LEU A 386 7.19 -5.56 18.11
CA LEU A 386 7.71 -4.50 17.27
C LEU A 386 7.35 -3.14 17.88
N TRP A 387 7.85 -2.95 19.10
CA TRP A 387 7.33 -1.99 20.07
C TRP A 387 7.18 -0.58 19.53
N TYR A 388 8.19 -0.03 18.85
CA TYR A 388 8.18 1.38 18.43
C TYR A 388 7.09 1.71 17.39
N HIS A 389 6.59 0.71 16.65
CA HIS A 389 5.45 0.87 15.75
C HIS A 389 4.13 1.10 16.47
N PHE A 390 4.05 0.78 17.76
CA PHE A 390 2.94 1.19 18.61
C PHE A 390 2.70 2.71 18.53
N TRP A 391 3.77 3.52 18.51
CA TRP A 391 3.63 4.98 18.41
C TRP A 391 3.41 5.45 16.97
N MET A 392 4.13 4.86 16.01
CA MET A 392 4.15 5.37 14.64
C MET A 392 3.01 4.86 13.74
N THR A 393 2.53 3.64 13.95
CA THR A 393 1.66 2.94 12.98
C THR A 393 0.42 2.30 13.60
N LYS A 394 0.12 2.52 14.89
CA LYS A 394 -1.18 2.12 15.48
C LYS A 394 -2.40 2.67 14.73
N GLY A 395 -2.25 3.81 14.04
CA GLY A 395 -3.28 4.40 13.19
C GLY A 395 -3.43 3.75 11.81
N ALA A 396 -2.65 2.70 11.47
CA ALA A 396 -2.59 2.09 10.14
C ALA A 396 -3.79 1.18 9.80
N GLY A 397 -4.99 1.48 10.30
CA GLY A 397 -6.20 0.65 10.17
C GLY A 397 -6.37 -0.05 8.82
N LEU A 398 -6.40 0.70 7.72
CA LEU A 398 -6.59 0.12 6.38
C LEU A 398 -5.42 -0.74 5.90
N HIS A 399 -4.20 -0.53 6.39
CA HIS A 399 -3.07 -1.43 6.11
C HIS A 399 -3.28 -2.77 6.81
N PHE A 400 -3.73 -2.76 8.06
CA PHE A 400 -4.11 -3.99 8.78
C PHE A 400 -5.24 -4.72 8.05
N VAL A 401 -6.25 -4.01 7.58
CA VAL A 401 -7.34 -4.60 6.76
C VAL A 401 -6.79 -5.20 5.47
N ALA A 402 -5.86 -4.54 4.79
CA ALA A 402 -5.25 -5.08 3.59
C ALA A 402 -4.46 -6.36 3.87
N VAL A 403 -3.63 -6.38 4.91
CA VAL A 403 -2.91 -7.60 5.33
C VAL A 403 -3.88 -8.73 5.72
N MET A 404 -4.96 -8.38 6.42
CA MET A 404 -5.97 -9.34 6.87
C MET A 404 -6.77 -9.96 5.73
N LEU A 405 -7.09 -9.17 4.69
CA LEU A 405 -7.97 -9.59 3.60
C LEU A 405 -7.20 -10.12 2.39
N THR A 406 -5.92 -9.77 2.24
CA THR A 406 -5.05 -10.23 1.15
C THR A 406 -3.84 -10.99 1.67
N ASP A 407 -2.72 -10.30 1.85
CA ASP A 407 -1.38 -10.81 2.07
C ASP A 407 -0.50 -9.70 2.69
N LEU A 408 0.74 -10.04 3.03
CA LEU A 408 1.68 -9.11 3.62
C LEU A 408 2.01 -7.89 2.74
N GLN A 409 1.78 -7.95 1.43
CA GLN A 409 2.00 -6.87 0.46
C GLN A 409 0.76 -5.97 0.26
N GLY A 410 -0.38 -6.29 0.87
CA GLY A 410 -1.60 -5.48 0.85
C GLY A 410 -1.40 -3.98 1.11
N PRO A 411 -0.53 -3.55 2.06
CA PRO A 411 -0.18 -2.15 2.30
C PRO A 411 0.16 -1.32 1.06
N GLN A 412 0.88 -1.89 0.07
CA GLN A 412 1.24 -1.18 -1.16
C GLN A 412 0.01 -0.76 -1.95
N LEU A 413 -1.01 -1.62 -2.00
CA LEU A 413 -2.25 -1.37 -2.73
C LEU A 413 -3.05 -0.25 -2.07
N VAL A 414 -3.01 -0.17 -0.73
CA VAL A 414 -3.59 0.95 0.02
C VAL A 414 -2.90 2.25 -0.37
N SER A 415 -1.58 2.33 -0.23
CA SER A 415 -0.82 3.52 -0.62
C SER A 415 -1.04 3.93 -2.07
N PHE A 416 -1.07 2.96 -3.00
CA PHE A 416 -1.34 3.22 -4.41
C PHE A 416 -2.73 3.79 -4.65
N LEU A 417 -3.74 3.24 -4.01
CA LEU A 417 -5.10 3.73 -4.11
C LEU A 417 -5.20 5.17 -3.60
N PHE A 418 -4.58 5.48 -2.46
CA PHE A 418 -4.56 6.84 -1.92
C PHE A 418 -3.76 7.81 -2.79
N LEU A 419 -2.63 7.40 -3.35
CA LEU A 419 -1.87 8.20 -4.30
C LEU A 419 -2.69 8.51 -5.56
N THR A 420 -3.39 7.50 -6.09
CA THR A 420 -4.32 7.66 -7.23
C THR A 420 -5.40 8.68 -6.89
N MET A 421 -6.01 8.58 -5.71
CA MET A 421 -7.04 9.51 -5.29
C MET A 421 -6.49 10.92 -5.03
N ALA A 422 -5.25 11.07 -4.55
CA ALA A 422 -4.58 12.36 -4.44
C ALA A 422 -4.37 13.00 -5.83
N VAL A 423 -3.89 12.24 -6.83
CA VAL A 423 -3.76 12.71 -8.22
C VAL A 423 -5.13 13.16 -8.76
N VAL A 424 -6.17 12.34 -8.62
CA VAL A 424 -7.53 12.68 -9.08
C VAL A 424 -8.03 13.96 -8.40
N THR A 425 -7.79 14.10 -7.10
CA THR A 425 -8.17 15.29 -6.31
C THR A 425 -7.43 16.53 -6.78
N LEU A 426 -6.14 16.42 -7.04
CA LEU A 426 -5.33 17.52 -7.54
C LEU A 426 -5.81 17.97 -8.92
N VAL A 427 -6.06 17.03 -9.84
CA VAL A 427 -6.64 17.29 -11.17
C VAL A 427 -7.98 18.02 -11.03
N ILE A 428 -8.87 17.57 -10.15
CA ILE A 428 -10.16 18.22 -9.89
C ILE A 428 -9.97 19.62 -9.31
N ALA A 429 -9.09 19.78 -8.32
CA ALA A 429 -8.82 21.05 -7.67
C ALA A 429 -8.30 22.09 -8.68
N VAL A 430 -7.28 21.72 -9.45
CA VAL A 430 -6.68 22.54 -10.51
C VAL A 430 -7.72 22.86 -11.58
N ARG A 431 -8.51 21.89 -12.05
CA ARG A 431 -9.57 22.12 -13.04
C ARG A 431 -10.61 23.12 -12.54
N ARG A 432 -11.03 22.98 -11.28
CA ARG A 432 -12.04 23.84 -10.67
C ARG A 432 -11.56 25.27 -10.49
N MET A 433 -10.25 25.46 -10.32
CA MET A 433 -9.63 26.77 -10.10
C MET A 433 -9.22 27.44 -11.41
N SER A 434 -8.50 26.76 -12.29
CA SER A 434 -8.04 27.32 -13.56
C SER A 434 -9.11 27.30 -14.65
N GLY A 435 -10.05 26.34 -14.61
CA GLY A 435 -10.95 26.06 -15.73
C GLY A 435 -10.29 25.28 -16.88
N ASN A 436 -9.01 24.94 -16.77
CA ASN A 436 -8.22 24.34 -17.85
C ASN A 436 -7.89 22.87 -17.55
N LEU A 437 -8.33 21.97 -18.43
CA LEU A 437 -8.15 20.53 -18.25
C LEU A 437 -6.70 20.07 -18.46
N SER A 438 -5.97 20.66 -19.41
CA SER A 438 -4.56 20.35 -19.68
C SER A 438 -3.66 20.69 -18.48
N LEU A 439 -3.84 21.88 -17.90
CA LEU A 439 -3.13 22.27 -16.67
C LEU A 439 -3.43 21.31 -15.51
N SER A 440 -4.63 20.76 -15.47
CA SER A 440 -5.06 19.79 -14.46
C SER A 440 -4.30 18.48 -14.56
N PHE A 441 -4.20 17.92 -15.77
CA PHE A 441 -3.39 16.73 -16.00
C PHE A 441 -1.90 16.99 -15.83
N GLY A 442 -1.40 18.17 -16.24
CA GLY A 442 -0.03 18.61 -15.98
C GLY A 442 0.32 18.63 -14.49
N ALA A 443 -0.57 19.16 -13.64
CA ALA A 443 -0.41 19.09 -12.19
C ALA A 443 -0.34 17.65 -11.67
N GLY A 444 -1.17 16.75 -12.21
CA GLY A 444 -1.11 15.32 -11.92
C GLY A 444 0.24 14.69 -12.29
N VAL A 445 0.79 15.04 -13.45
CA VAL A 445 2.13 14.60 -13.90
C VAL A 445 3.22 15.09 -12.94
N LEU A 446 3.23 16.38 -12.59
CA LEU A 446 4.21 16.95 -11.66
C LEU A 446 4.14 16.31 -10.28
N PHE A 447 2.93 16.03 -9.79
CA PHE A 447 2.73 15.40 -8.49
C PHE A 447 3.17 13.93 -8.48
N LEU A 448 2.98 13.20 -9.59
CA LEU A 448 3.29 11.78 -9.66
C LEU A 448 4.75 11.49 -10.00
N ALA A 449 5.43 12.39 -10.71
CA ALA A 449 6.81 12.21 -11.16
C ALA A 449 7.80 11.81 -10.03
N PRO A 450 7.78 12.41 -8.83
CA PRO A 450 8.70 12.02 -7.75
C PRO A 450 8.53 10.57 -7.29
N PHE A 451 7.32 10.00 -7.37
CA PHE A 451 7.02 8.63 -6.93
C PHE A 451 7.56 7.55 -7.88
N VAL A 452 8.00 7.92 -9.09
CA VAL A 452 8.62 6.98 -10.02
C VAL A 452 10.02 6.58 -9.56
N HIS A 453 10.81 7.52 -9.04
CA HIS A 453 12.24 7.29 -8.74
C HIS A 453 12.61 7.63 -7.28
N GLY A 454 12.09 8.72 -6.72
CA GLY A 454 12.63 9.33 -5.50
C GLY A 454 12.09 8.79 -4.19
N PHE A 455 10.99 8.02 -4.20
CA PHE A 455 10.31 7.62 -2.97
C PHE A 455 10.32 6.10 -2.73
N PRO A 456 11.24 5.60 -1.89
CA PRO A 456 11.25 4.19 -1.46
C PRO A 456 10.11 3.86 -0.48
N TYR A 457 9.45 4.87 0.10
CA TYR A 457 8.52 4.79 1.22
C TYR A 457 7.09 4.30 0.91
N TYR A 458 6.92 3.43 -0.08
CA TYR A 458 5.59 3.14 -0.63
C TYR A 458 4.67 2.37 0.31
N GLN A 459 5.21 1.51 1.17
CA GLN A 459 4.46 0.66 2.10
C GLN A 459 4.13 1.35 3.44
N LYS A 460 4.50 2.63 3.56
CA LYS A 460 4.38 3.41 4.80
C LYS A 460 3.14 4.30 4.75
N LEU A 461 2.66 4.69 5.93
CA LEU A 461 1.50 5.57 6.09
C LEU A 461 1.68 6.96 5.46
N HIS A 462 2.89 7.39 5.12
CA HIS A 462 3.16 8.75 4.64
C HIS A 462 2.40 9.09 3.36
N ILE A 463 2.30 8.16 2.40
CA ILE A 463 1.55 8.39 1.15
C ILE A 463 0.06 8.57 1.45
N VAL A 464 -0.47 7.78 2.38
CA VAL A 464 -1.87 7.91 2.79
C VAL A 464 -2.12 9.22 3.51
N THR A 465 -1.26 9.61 4.45
CA THR A 465 -1.37 10.88 5.16
C THR A 465 -1.26 12.06 4.20
N LEU A 466 -0.35 12.04 3.22
CA LEU A 466 -0.27 13.01 2.13
C LEU A 466 -1.60 13.12 1.38
N ALA A 467 -2.19 11.99 0.99
CA ALA A 467 -3.45 11.98 0.25
C ALA A 467 -4.61 12.54 1.09
N ILE A 468 -4.71 12.19 2.38
CA ILE A 468 -5.73 12.72 3.30
C ILE A 468 -5.56 14.23 3.50
N VAL A 469 -4.32 14.70 3.72
CA VAL A 469 -4.01 16.14 3.86
C VAL A 469 -4.34 16.89 2.57
N GLY A 470 -4.01 16.32 1.39
CA GLY A 470 -4.38 16.89 0.08
C GLY A 470 -5.89 16.96 -0.13
N GLY A 471 -6.62 15.89 0.23
CA GLY A 471 -8.09 15.87 0.22
C GLY A 471 -8.71 16.90 1.16
N MET A 472 -8.14 17.07 2.35
CA MET A 472 -8.56 18.08 3.33
C MET A 472 -8.34 19.49 2.79
N LEU A 473 -7.13 19.77 2.28
CA LEU A 473 -6.80 21.06 1.69
C LEU A 473 -7.75 21.39 0.53
N TRP A 474 -8.00 20.43 -0.36
CA TRP A 474 -8.95 20.61 -1.46
C TRP A 474 -10.35 20.99 -0.97
N LEU A 475 -10.89 20.30 0.04
CA LEU A 475 -12.21 20.63 0.63
C LEU A 475 -12.21 22.03 1.26
N VAL A 476 -11.15 22.40 2.00
CA VAL A 476 -11.01 23.73 2.59
C VAL A 476 -10.97 24.80 1.52
N THR A 477 -10.15 24.63 0.48
CA THR A 477 -10.04 25.57 -0.65
C THR A 477 -11.36 25.70 -1.40
N LEU A 478 -12.09 24.61 -1.62
CA LEU A 478 -13.39 24.63 -2.28
C LEU A 478 -14.44 25.39 -1.44
N ALA A 479 -14.53 25.09 -0.15
CA ALA A 479 -15.48 25.74 0.76
C ALA A 479 -15.16 27.22 0.98
N TRP A 480 -13.86 27.56 1.02
CA TRP A 480 -13.37 28.94 1.04
C TRP A 480 -13.87 29.73 -0.15
N ARG A 481 -13.64 29.22 -1.37
CA ARG A 481 -14.07 29.88 -2.62
C ARG A 481 -15.57 30.06 -2.72
N GLN A 482 -16.34 29.13 -2.16
CA GLN A 482 -17.80 29.22 -2.13
C GLN A 482 -18.32 30.18 -1.04
N GLY A 483 -17.46 30.72 -0.18
CA GLY A 483 -17.89 31.55 0.95
C GLY A 483 -18.68 30.74 2.00
N THR A 484 -18.52 29.42 2.05
CA THR A 484 -19.31 28.54 2.92
C THR A 484 -18.49 27.73 3.92
N LEU A 485 -17.19 28.03 4.06
CA LEU A 485 -16.25 27.30 4.92
C LEU A 485 -16.73 27.11 6.36
N LEU A 486 -17.40 28.11 6.95
CA LEU A 486 -17.92 28.06 8.33
C LEU A 486 -19.25 27.30 8.49
N ARG A 487 -19.82 26.72 7.42
CA ARG A 487 -21.03 25.89 7.51
C ARG A 487 -20.65 24.51 8.07
N PRO A 488 -21.45 23.93 8.99
CA PRO A 488 -21.15 22.62 9.57
C PRO A 488 -21.00 21.50 8.52
N ALA A 489 -21.68 21.61 7.38
CA ALA A 489 -21.55 20.69 6.25
C ALA A 489 -20.10 20.57 5.70
N TRP A 490 -19.25 21.58 5.92
CA TRP A 490 -17.83 21.56 5.55
C TRP A 490 -16.92 21.30 6.75
N LEU A 491 -17.25 21.84 7.92
CA LEU A 491 -16.48 21.66 9.16
C LEU A 491 -16.33 20.17 9.51
N ILE A 492 -17.41 19.39 9.44
CA ILE A 492 -17.41 17.98 9.83
C ILE A 492 -16.48 17.16 8.92
N PRO A 493 -16.61 17.21 7.58
CA PRO A 493 -15.67 16.53 6.70
C PRO A 493 -14.20 16.90 6.94
N VAL A 494 -13.90 18.20 7.02
CA VAL A 494 -12.52 18.68 7.22
C VAL A 494 -11.98 18.17 8.56
N THR A 495 -12.79 18.20 9.61
CA THR A 495 -12.41 17.70 10.94
C THR A 495 -12.12 16.21 10.93
N LEU A 496 -12.96 15.40 10.28
CA LEU A 496 -12.75 13.95 10.18
C LEU A 496 -11.44 13.61 9.47
N LEU A 497 -11.16 14.27 8.34
CA LEU A 497 -9.92 14.07 7.60
C LEU A 497 -8.70 14.50 8.43
N ALA A 498 -8.78 15.65 9.11
CA ALA A 498 -7.69 16.14 9.93
C ALA A 498 -7.40 15.21 11.13
N CYS A 499 -8.45 14.71 11.80
CA CYS A 499 -8.30 13.74 12.89
C CYS A 499 -7.69 12.43 12.39
N ALA A 500 -8.11 11.92 11.22
CA ALA A 500 -7.52 10.72 10.63
C ALA A 500 -6.02 10.91 10.26
N ALA A 501 -5.66 12.05 9.68
CA ALA A 501 -4.25 12.39 9.40
C ALA A 501 -3.40 12.46 10.69
N THR A 502 -3.95 13.02 11.76
CA THR A 502 -3.30 13.06 13.08
C THR A 502 -3.18 11.68 13.73
N LEU A 503 -4.17 10.80 13.56
CA LEU A 503 -4.09 9.41 14.05
C LEU A 503 -2.98 8.61 13.35
N HIS A 504 -2.73 8.87 12.06
CA HIS A 504 -1.64 8.21 11.33
C HIS A 504 -0.27 8.68 11.80
N THR A 505 -0.17 9.94 12.19
CA THR A 505 1.11 10.56 12.54
C THR A 505 0.82 11.69 13.51
N ALA A 506 0.91 11.42 14.81
CA ALA A 506 0.63 12.42 15.85
C ALA A 506 1.42 13.75 15.66
N PRO A 507 2.70 13.73 15.23
CA PRO A 507 3.44 14.96 14.92
C PRO A 507 2.77 15.87 13.88
N MET A 508 1.92 15.32 13.00
CA MET A 508 1.16 16.10 12.01
C MET A 508 0.23 17.13 12.67
N ALA A 509 -0.20 16.92 13.91
CA ALA A 509 -1.01 17.89 14.64
C ALA A 509 -0.30 19.25 14.81
N ALA A 510 1.04 19.26 14.93
CA ALA A 510 1.82 20.49 15.02
C ALA A 510 1.70 21.36 13.75
N ILE A 511 1.37 20.77 12.60
CA ILE A 511 1.10 21.48 11.34
C ILE A 511 -0.40 21.78 11.22
N LEU A 512 -1.25 20.77 11.43
CA LEU A 512 -2.69 20.88 11.14
C LEU A 512 -3.44 21.81 12.10
N VAL A 513 -3.08 21.85 13.39
CA VAL A 513 -3.71 22.75 14.37
C VAL A 513 -3.51 24.22 13.97
N PRO A 514 -2.27 24.74 13.79
CA PRO A 514 -2.08 26.12 13.38
C PRO A 514 -2.62 26.38 11.96
N PHE A 515 -2.48 25.43 11.02
CA PHE A 515 -3.04 25.59 9.67
C PHE A 515 -4.55 25.83 9.71
N LEU A 516 -5.29 24.99 10.43
CA LEU A 516 -6.75 25.11 10.54
C LEU A 516 -7.13 26.38 11.32
N ALA A 517 -6.45 26.68 12.43
CA ALA A 517 -6.71 27.89 13.21
C ALA A 517 -6.51 29.17 12.37
N LEU A 518 -5.38 29.28 11.66
CA LEU A 518 -5.07 30.41 10.80
C LEU A 518 -6.00 30.50 9.60
N THR A 519 -6.35 29.38 8.97
CA THR A 519 -7.24 29.38 7.81
C THR A 519 -8.64 29.81 8.20
N TYR A 520 -9.26 29.16 9.20
CA TYR A 520 -10.61 29.53 9.59
C TYR A 520 -10.65 30.91 10.27
N GLY A 521 -9.60 31.31 10.99
CA GLY A 521 -9.45 32.67 11.54
C GLY A 521 -9.37 33.73 10.44
N SER A 522 -8.55 33.51 9.41
CA SER A 522 -8.43 34.40 8.25
C SER A 522 -9.74 34.48 7.47
N PHE A 523 -10.45 33.35 7.31
CA PHE A 523 -11.76 33.33 6.67
C PHE A 523 -12.78 34.16 7.45
N ALA A 524 -12.82 33.97 8.77
CA ALA A 524 -13.72 34.71 9.65
C ALA A 524 -13.43 36.21 9.60
N PHE A 525 -12.16 36.62 9.53
CA PHE A 525 -11.77 38.02 9.38
C PHE A 525 -12.18 38.59 8.02
N ALA A 526 -11.91 37.86 6.92
CA ALA A 526 -12.18 38.32 5.56
C ALA A 526 -13.68 38.49 5.25
N TYR A 527 -14.56 37.72 5.91
CA TYR A 527 -16.00 37.69 5.62
C TYR A 527 -16.88 38.46 6.61
N ARG A 528 -16.33 39.33 7.48
CA ARG A 528 -17.11 39.98 8.55
C ARG A 528 -16.96 41.49 8.67
N HIS A 529 -18.12 42.15 8.53
CA HIS A 529 -18.45 43.35 9.30
C HIS A 529 -19.67 43.19 10.24
N ASN A 530 -20.65 42.27 10.01
CA ASN A 530 -21.91 42.29 10.79
C ASN A 530 -22.37 40.99 11.52
N GLN A 531 -21.84 39.79 11.24
CA GLN A 531 -22.27 38.55 11.94
C GLN A 531 -21.25 38.03 12.96
N ALA A 532 -20.45 38.93 13.55
CA ALA A 532 -19.18 38.63 14.21
C ALA A 532 -19.26 37.72 15.45
N ARG A 533 -20.35 37.67 16.23
CA ARG A 533 -20.27 36.93 17.50
C ARG A 533 -20.40 35.39 17.36
N ASN A 534 -21.36 34.88 16.58
CA ASN A 534 -21.68 33.44 16.55
C ASN A 534 -20.73 32.54 15.75
N LEU A 535 -20.00 33.07 14.76
CA LEU A 535 -18.99 32.30 14.02
C LEU A 535 -17.62 32.25 14.73
N TYR A 536 -17.38 33.00 15.82
CA TYR A 536 -16.13 32.90 16.58
C TYR A 536 -15.99 31.56 17.32
N LEU A 537 -17.08 30.89 17.66
CA LEU A 537 -16.98 29.54 18.26
C LEU A 537 -16.74 28.46 17.20
N ARG A 538 -17.16 28.69 15.95
CA ARG A 538 -17.14 27.67 14.89
C ARG A 538 -15.78 27.51 14.22
N TRP A 539 -14.94 28.56 14.14
CA TRP A 539 -13.62 28.45 13.52
C TRP A 539 -12.63 27.62 14.35
N ALA A 540 -12.82 27.58 15.67
CA ALA A 540 -11.97 26.81 16.57
C ALA A 540 -12.28 25.30 16.55
N ILE A 541 -13.43 24.87 16.03
CA ILE A 541 -13.87 23.46 16.11
C ILE A 541 -12.88 22.50 15.42
N PRO A 542 -12.48 22.68 14.15
CA PRO A 542 -11.59 21.71 13.50
C PRO A 542 -10.23 21.62 14.17
N ALA A 543 -9.62 22.76 14.51
CA ALA A 543 -8.35 22.82 15.20
C ALA A 543 -8.43 22.21 16.62
N GLY A 544 -9.50 22.51 17.36
CA GLY A 544 -9.75 21.97 18.70
C GLY A 544 -9.98 20.46 18.69
N MET A 545 -10.70 19.92 17.71
CA MET A 545 -10.90 18.48 17.57
C MET A 545 -9.62 17.73 17.19
N VAL A 546 -8.78 18.31 16.35
CA VAL A 546 -7.43 17.78 16.07
C VAL A 546 -6.58 17.79 17.34
N LEU A 547 -6.63 18.88 18.11
CA LEU A 547 -5.93 18.99 19.40
C LEU A 547 -6.41 17.92 20.39
N ILE A 548 -7.72 17.71 20.52
CA ILE A 548 -8.29 16.65 21.36
C ILE A 548 -7.84 15.27 20.88
N THR A 549 -7.81 15.04 19.57
CA THR A 549 -7.39 13.75 18.98
C THR A 549 -5.92 13.46 19.30
N VAL A 550 -5.02 14.43 19.10
CA VAL A 550 -3.59 14.23 19.42
C VAL A 550 -3.38 14.07 20.92
N LEU A 551 -4.05 14.87 21.76
CA LEU A 551 -3.94 14.74 23.21
C LEU A 551 -4.44 13.37 23.68
N GLY A 552 -5.56 12.88 23.13
CA GLY A 552 -6.05 11.52 23.39
C GLY A 552 -5.05 10.44 23.01
N VAL A 553 -4.41 10.57 21.84
CA VAL A 553 -3.33 9.67 21.38
C VAL A 553 -2.11 9.68 22.32
N LEU A 554 -1.67 10.87 22.76
CA LEU A 554 -0.52 11.04 23.65
C LEU A 554 -0.81 10.51 25.06
N VAL A 555 -2.00 10.81 25.60
CA VAL A 555 -2.45 10.30 26.90
C VAL A 555 -2.55 8.78 26.87
N LEU A 556 -3.14 8.23 25.81
CA LEU A 556 -3.21 6.78 25.62
C LEU A 556 -1.81 6.16 25.60
N ASN A 557 -0.89 6.69 24.80
CA ASN A 557 0.49 6.21 24.72
C ASN A 557 1.19 6.24 26.08
N TYR A 558 1.08 7.35 26.81
CA TYR A 558 1.64 7.50 28.14
C TYR A 558 1.00 6.54 29.15
N SER A 559 -0.31 6.35 29.07
CA SER A 559 -1.04 5.44 29.95
C SER A 559 -0.63 3.99 29.74
N THR A 560 -0.42 3.57 28.49
CA THR A 560 -0.09 2.19 28.12
C THR A 560 1.39 1.89 28.31
N ALA A 561 2.26 2.78 27.82
CA ALA A 561 3.69 2.51 27.71
C ALA A 561 4.56 3.45 28.56
N GLY A 562 4.03 4.52 29.13
CA GLY A 562 4.84 5.47 29.93
C GLY A 562 5.56 6.55 29.13
N VAL A 563 5.49 6.53 27.80
CA VAL A 563 6.05 7.58 26.91
C VAL A 563 4.94 8.08 25.99
N MET A 564 4.78 9.40 25.86
CA MET A 564 3.72 10.01 25.05
C MET A 564 3.93 9.80 23.54
N GLU A 565 5.15 9.97 23.05
CA GLU A 565 5.50 9.84 21.63
C GLU A 565 7.02 9.62 21.49
N LEU A 566 7.47 8.92 20.44
CA LEU A 566 8.89 8.64 20.19
C LEU A 566 9.54 9.66 19.27
N THR A 567 8.76 10.54 18.65
CA THR A 567 9.23 11.53 17.68
C THR A 567 8.57 12.88 17.98
N PRO A 568 9.32 13.86 18.51
CA PRO A 568 10.74 13.83 18.87
C PRO A 568 11.05 13.14 20.23
N PHE A 569 11.93 12.14 20.23
CA PHE A 569 12.21 11.28 21.41
C PHE A 569 12.60 12.06 22.67
N ARG A 570 13.63 12.91 22.61
CA ARG A 570 14.18 13.58 23.81
C ARG A 570 13.19 14.50 24.51
N LEU A 571 12.32 15.16 23.75
CA LEU A 571 11.25 15.99 24.31
C LEU A 571 10.35 15.18 25.23
N PHE A 572 9.88 14.02 24.78
CA PHE A 572 8.95 13.18 25.53
C PHE A 572 9.64 12.25 26.53
N TRP A 573 10.91 11.90 26.31
CA TRP A 573 11.70 11.09 27.22
C TRP A 573 11.89 11.77 28.58
N ASN A 574 12.09 13.10 28.59
CA ASN A 574 12.18 13.89 29.82
C ASN A 574 10.88 13.88 30.65
N LEU A 575 9.74 13.60 30.00
CA LEU A 575 8.42 13.55 30.63
C LEU A 575 7.94 12.10 30.87
N ALA A 576 8.74 11.10 30.49
CA ALA A 576 8.32 9.70 30.49
C ALA A 576 8.14 9.15 31.92
N ASN A 577 7.09 8.36 32.14
CA ASN A 577 7.06 7.41 33.24
C ASN A 577 7.93 6.23 32.87
N GLN A 578 9.20 6.39 33.20
CA GLN A 578 10.24 5.48 32.83
C GLN A 578 10.08 4.09 33.48
N THR A 579 9.59 4.01 34.72
CA THR A 579 9.25 2.73 35.39
C THR A 579 8.18 1.96 34.63
N ARG A 580 7.12 2.63 34.18
CA ARG A 580 6.08 1.98 33.37
C ARG A 580 6.65 1.54 32.03
N PHE A 581 7.48 2.37 31.41
CA PHE A 581 8.14 2.04 30.15
C PHE A 581 9.06 0.82 30.28
N SER A 582 9.72 0.64 31.43
CA SER A 582 10.57 -0.52 31.75
C SER A 582 9.87 -1.87 31.67
N ASN A 583 8.58 -1.89 32.00
CA ASN A 583 7.75 -3.10 31.92
C ASN A 583 7.44 -3.47 30.47
N VAL A 584 7.59 -2.50 29.57
CA VAL A 584 7.36 -2.67 28.15
C VAL A 584 8.68 -2.98 27.44
N ILE A 585 9.71 -2.14 27.60
CA ILE A 585 10.99 -2.26 26.91
C ILE A 585 12.13 -2.11 27.90
N SER A 586 13.23 -2.82 27.67
CA SER A 586 14.44 -2.71 28.48
C SER A 586 14.92 -1.25 28.60
N PRO A 587 15.17 -0.74 29.83
CA PRO A 587 15.76 0.59 30.06
C PRO A 587 16.98 0.87 29.21
N TYR A 588 17.83 -0.16 29.10
CA TYR A 588 19.12 -0.08 28.45
C TYR A 588 19.00 0.12 26.95
N LEU A 589 17.90 -0.32 26.33
CA LEU A 589 17.64 -0.02 24.92
C LEU A 589 17.35 1.48 24.73
N MET A 590 16.73 2.16 25.70
CA MET A 590 16.47 3.60 25.60
C MET A 590 17.72 4.42 25.85
N LEU A 591 18.55 4.01 26.81
CA LEU A 591 19.85 4.64 26.97
C LEU A 591 20.71 4.44 25.73
N PHE A 592 20.66 3.26 25.11
CA PHE A 592 21.28 3.02 23.81
C PHE A 592 20.77 3.99 22.73
N LEU A 593 19.46 4.27 22.67
CA LEU A 593 18.91 5.26 21.74
C LEU A 593 19.28 6.71 22.11
N ASP A 594 19.34 7.08 23.39
CA ASP A 594 19.72 8.44 23.80
C ASP A 594 21.20 8.73 23.53
N GLU A 595 22.09 7.80 23.91
CA GLU A 595 23.53 7.88 23.65
C GLU A 595 23.86 7.69 22.15
N GLY A 596 23.04 6.90 21.46
CA GLY A 596 23.14 6.61 20.04
C GLY A 596 22.49 7.64 19.12
N THR A 597 21.95 8.74 19.63
CA THR A 597 21.39 9.82 18.79
C THR A 597 22.21 11.10 18.90
N SER A 598 22.45 11.78 17.77
CA SER A 598 23.16 13.07 17.77
C SER A 598 22.51 14.03 18.78
N ALA A 599 23.29 14.81 19.53
CA ALA A 599 22.78 15.73 20.56
C ALA A 599 21.70 16.73 20.06
N ALA A 600 21.64 16.96 18.76
CA ALA A 600 20.65 17.81 18.11
C ALA A 600 19.37 17.06 17.69
N THR A 601 19.44 15.74 17.44
CA THR A 601 18.31 14.92 17.03
C THR A 601 17.26 14.85 18.14
N GLY A 602 16.00 15.11 17.80
CA GLY A 602 14.86 15.06 18.72
C GLY A 602 14.71 16.29 19.61
N ASN A 603 15.38 17.41 19.31
CA ASN A 603 15.20 18.69 19.99
C ASN A 603 14.40 19.68 19.14
N ALA A 604 13.65 20.58 19.80
CA ALA A 604 13.07 21.75 19.16
C ALA A 604 13.88 22.99 19.55
N SER A 605 14.39 23.74 18.57
CA SER A 605 15.12 24.99 18.82
C SER A 605 14.94 25.99 17.68
N LEU A 606 14.67 27.25 18.04
CA LEU A 606 14.62 28.38 17.11
C LEU A 606 16.00 28.94 16.75
N SER A 607 17.05 28.64 17.53
CA SER A 607 18.38 29.29 17.41
C SER A 607 19.25 28.78 16.26
N SER A 608 18.75 27.86 15.44
CA SER A 608 19.53 27.18 14.39
C SER A 608 18.72 26.98 13.11
N ILE A 609 18.33 28.08 12.50
CA ILE A 609 17.63 28.07 11.23
C ILE A 609 18.63 27.65 10.15
N GLU A 610 18.56 26.40 9.71
CA GLU A 610 19.33 25.91 8.57
C GLU A 610 18.52 26.12 7.28
N PHE A 611 18.86 27.13 6.48
CA PHE A 611 18.18 27.41 5.20
C PHE A 611 18.23 26.24 4.21
N SER A 612 19.27 25.42 4.27
CA SER A 612 19.37 24.18 3.49
C SER A 612 18.18 23.24 3.73
N ARG A 613 17.61 23.22 4.95
CA ARG A 613 16.42 22.42 5.27
C ARG A 613 15.17 22.97 4.61
N LEU A 614 15.05 24.30 4.49
CA LEU A 614 13.95 24.91 3.75
C LEU A 614 14.06 24.55 2.26
N ALA A 615 15.27 24.58 1.71
CA ALA A 615 15.53 24.15 0.33
C ALA A 615 15.20 22.66 0.12
N SER A 616 15.55 21.78 1.07
CA SER A 616 15.18 20.35 1.05
C SER A 616 13.67 20.13 1.20
N LEU A 617 13.00 20.86 2.08
CA LEU A 617 11.54 20.80 2.28
C LEU A 617 10.78 21.20 1.00
N LEU A 618 11.25 22.26 0.33
CA LEU A 618 10.69 22.72 -0.94
C LEU A 618 11.18 21.91 -2.14
N GLN A 619 12.07 20.94 -1.91
CA GLN A 619 12.66 20.10 -2.94
C GLN A 619 13.31 20.87 -4.09
N LEU A 620 13.94 22.00 -3.79
CA LEU A 620 14.70 22.73 -4.79
C LEU A 620 15.72 21.79 -5.47
N SER A 621 16.35 20.86 -4.73
CA SER A 621 17.29 19.87 -5.29
C SER A 621 16.68 18.81 -6.22
N PHE A 622 15.39 18.48 -6.07
CA PHE A 622 14.70 17.48 -6.91
C PHE A 622 13.94 18.10 -8.07
N MET A 623 13.67 19.40 -8.02
CA MET A 623 13.15 20.12 -9.17
C MET A 623 14.25 20.23 -10.22
N PRO A 624 13.99 19.85 -11.48
CA PRO A 624 14.89 20.17 -12.58
C PRO A 624 15.28 21.66 -12.51
N SER A 625 16.55 21.99 -12.73
CA SER A 625 17.04 23.37 -12.64
C SER A 625 16.13 24.41 -13.34
N PRO A 626 15.46 24.14 -14.49
CA PRO A 626 14.52 25.08 -15.08
C PRO A 626 13.26 25.35 -14.24
N LEU A 627 12.74 24.36 -13.51
CA LEU A 627 11.59 24.51 -12.61
C LEU A 627 11.95 25.31 -11.36
N LEU A 628 13.19 25.16 -10.89
CA LEU A 628 13.76 25.87 -9.75
C LEU A 628 13.91 27.37 -10.08
N TYR A 629 14.45 27.68 -11.26
CA TYR A 629 14.52 29.06 -11.76
C TYR A 629 13.12 29.64 -11.99
N PHE A 630 12.19 28.86 -12.55
CA PHE A 630 10.80 29.30 -12.75
C PHE A 630 10.08 29.56 -11.40
N ALA A 631 10.22 28.66 -10.42
CA ALA A 631 9.63 28.82 -9.09
C ALA A 631 10.25 30.02 -8.34
N GLY A 632 11.56 30.22 -8.43
CA GLY A 632 12.25 31.39 -7.87
C GLY A 632 11.78 32.70 -8.51
N PHE A 633 11.69 32.75 -9.84
CA PHE A 633 11.20 33.92 -10.57
C PHE A 633 9.73 34.22 -10.25
N LEU A 634 8.92 33.17 -10.09
CA LEU A 634 7.52 33.27 -9.72
C LEU A 634 7.36 33.78 -8.28
N LEU A 635 8.11 33.24 -7.31
CA LEU A 635 8.10 33.71 -5.92
C LEU A 635 8.57 35.16 -5.78
N LEU A 636 9.59 35.56 -6.56
CA LEU A 636 10.04 36.95 -6.63
C LEU A 636 8.96 37.84 -7.26
N ALA A 637 8.35 37.43 -8.37
CA ALA A 637 7.23 38.15 -8.98
C ALA A 637 6.04 38.28 -8.03
N ILE A 638 5.73 37.24 -7.24
CA ILE A 638 4.73 37.28 -6.18
C ILE A 638 5.09 38.28 -5.10
N ALA A 639 6.32 38.23 -4.56
CA ALA A 639 6.75 39.12 -3.50
C ALA A 639 6.66 40.60 -3.94
N VAL A 640 7.04 40.87 -5.19
CA VAL A 640 6.87 42.18 -5.83
C VAL A 640 5.39 42.51 -5.98
N ILE A 641 4.56 41.63 -6.55
CA ILE A 641 3.13 41.88 -6.78
C ILE A 641 2.35 42.08 -5.46
N PHE A 642 2.64 41.31 -4.41
CA PHE A 642 2.02 41.42 -3.08
C PHE A 642 2.50 42.64 -2.28
N GLY A 643 3.74 43.07 -2.52
CA GLY A 643 4.30 44.28 -1.92
C GLY A 643 3.58 45.53 -2.40
N PHE A 644 3.12 45.54 -3.65
CA PHE A 644 2.70 46.79 -4.32
C PHE A 644 1.20 46.89 -4.69
N ASP A 645 0.40 45.81 -4.75
CA ASP A 645 -1.01 45.91 -5.19
C ASP A 645 -2.06 45.34 -4.20
N VAL A 646 -2.91 46.23 -3.68
CA VAL A 646 -4.05 45.92 -2.79
C VAL A 646 -5.12 45.07 -3.48
N LYS A 647 -5.31 45.22 -4.81
CA LYS A 647 -6.25 44.39 -5.58
C LYS A 647 -5.77 42.94 -5.60
N MET A 648 -4.48 42.71 -5.82
CA MET A 648 -3.89 41.36 -5.82
C MET A 648 -3.96 40.68 -4.45
N ARG A 649 -3.85 41.43 -3.35
CA ARG A 649 -4.11 40.88 -2.00
C ARG A 649 -5.55 40.39 -1.86
N ARG A 650 -6.54 41.17 -2.29
CA ARG A 650 -7.96 40.79 -2.24
C ARG A 650 -8.24 39.55 -3.09
N ILE A 651 -7.54 39.41 -4.21
CA ILE A 651 -7.63 38.31 -5.16
C ILE A 651 -7.11 37.00 -4.58
N VAL A 652 -5.92 37.01 -3.99
CA VAL A 652 -5.33 35.81 -3.36
C VAL A 652 -6.21 35.34 -2.21
N LEU A 653 -6.73 36.30 -1.43
CA LEU A 653 -7.67 36.05 -0.35
C LEU A 653 -9.00 35.47 -0.86
N GLN A 654 -9.40 35.72 -2.11
CA GLN A 654 -10.68 35.22 -2.67
C GLN A 654 -10.54 33.90 -3.44
N ASN A 655 -9.39 33.65 -4.08
CA ASN A 655 -9.20 32.50 -4.97
C ASN A 655 -8.86 31.18 -4.28
N GLY A 656 -8.79 31.14 -2.95
CA GLY A 656 -8.50 29.91 -2.21
C GLY A 656 -7.04 29.44 -2.30
N ILE A 657 -6.13 30.33 -2.73
CA ILE A 657 -4.68 30.11 -2.66
C ILE A 657 -4.18 30.27 -1.22
N LEU A 658 -4.84 31.12 -0.42
CA LEU A 658 -4.45 31.39 0.97
C LEU A 658 -4.36 30.11 1.84
N PRO A 659 -5.35 29.20 1.87
CA PRO A 659 -5.22 27.93 2.61
C PRO A 659 -3.97 27.14 2.22
N THR A 660 -3.66 27.05 0.92
CA THR A 660 -2.46 26.35 0.44
C THR A 660 -1.19 27.00 0.97
N PHE A 661 -1.11 28.33 0.91
CA PHE A 661 0.01 29.09 1.46
C PHE A 661 0.15 28.90 2.97
N LEU A 662 -0.94 28.97 3.74
CA LEU A 662 -0.93 28.77 5.19
C LEU A 662 -0.49 27.36 5.58
N LEU A 663 -0.86 26.33 4.83
CA LEU A 663 -0.38 24.97 5.07
C LEU A 663 1.14 24.86 4.81
N LEU A 664 1.63 25.45 3.72
CA LEU A 664 3.08 25.48 3.42
C LEU A 664 3.85 26.26 4.48
N ALA A 665 3.34 27.41 4.92
CA ALA A 665 3.97 28.26 5.92
C ALA A 665 4.05 27.58 7.30
N THR A 666 2.97 26.91 7.72
CA THR A 666 2.96 26.16 8.98
C THR A 666 3.87 24.93 8.93
N ALA A 667 3.90 24.21 7.81
CA ALA A 667 4.83 23.10 7.62
C ALA A 667 6.31 23.56 7.61
N ALA A 668 6.59 24.70 6.97
CA ALA A 668 7.93 25.31 6.99
C ALA A 668 8.33 25.73 8.40
N LEU A 669 7.45 26.40 9.16
CA LEU A 669 7.72 26.81 10.54
C LEU A 669 8.02 25.60 11.44
N VAL A 670 7.24 24.52 11.32
CA VAL A 670 7.50 23.27 12.08
C VAL A 670 8.83 22.64 11.66
N SER A 671 9.13 22.60 10.37
CA SER A 671 10.39 22.02 9.86
C SER A 671 11.64 22.83 10.26
N LEU A 672 11.50 24.14 10.43
CA LEU A 672 12.56 25.02 10.92
C LEU A 672 12.78 24.91 12.44
N THR A 673 11.75 24.50 13.19
CA THR A 673 11.81 24.42 14.66
C THR A 673 12.20 23.04 15.16
N VAL A 674 11.80 21.97 14.47
CA VAL A 674 12.03 20.58 14.91
C VAL A 674 13.28 19.99 14.23
N ARG A 675 14.29 19.59 15.02
CA ARG A 675 15.50 18.94 14.52
C ARG A 675 15.35 17.42 14.54
N GLN A 676 14.90 16.84 13.43
CA GLN A 676 14.89 15.38 13.26
C GLN A 676 15.12 15.01 11.79
N PRO A 677 16.39 14.84 11.37
CA PRO A 677 16.78 14.70 9.95
C PRO A 677 15.92 13.69 9.18
N GLY A 678 15.79 12.45 9.69
CA GLY A 678 14.97 11.41 9.03
C GLY A 678 13.45 11.64 9.04
N SER A 679 12.95 12.59 9.84
CA SER A 679 11.53 12.98 9.83
C SER A 679 11.25 14.19 8.92
N ILE A 680 12.26 15.00 8.59
CA ILE A 680 12.12 16.15 7.67
C ILE A 680 11.74 15.67 6.27
N ASP A 681 12.34 14.58 5.79
CA ASP A 681 11.99 13.98 4.50
C ASP A 681 10.53 13.51 4.43
N ARG A 682 9.93 13.19 5.59
CA ARG A 682 8.50 12.83 5.68
C ARG A 682 7.63 14.07 5.56
N PHE A 683 8.03 15.19 6.16
CA PHE A 683 7.32 16.47 6.02
C PHE A 683 7.32 16.98 4.58
N TYR A 684 8.39 16.74 3.83
CA TYR A 684 8.42 16.97 2.38
C TYR A 684 7.21 16.30 1.69
N LEU A 685 6.98 15.00 1.95
CA LEU A 685 5.92 14.26 1.26
C LEU A 685 4.56 14.93 1.50
N PHE A 686 4.32 15.44 2.71
CA PHE A 686 3.07 16.09 3.09
C PHE A 686 2.86 17.45 2.43
N VAL A 687 3.94 18.15 2.06
CA VAL A 687 3.87 19.45 1.38
C VAL A 687 3.86 19.33 -0.16
N LEU A 688 4.12 18.15 -0.72
CA LEU A 688 4.17 17.97 -2.17
C LEU A 688 2.84 18.34 -2.85
N PHE A 689 1.70 17.91 -2.30
CA PHE A 689 0.38 18.26 -2.84
C PHE A 689 0.12 19.79 -2.82
N PRO A 690 0.21 20.49 -1.67
CA PRO A 690 0.02 21.94 -1.65
C PRO A 690 1.06 22.67 -2.50
N LEU A 691 2.30 22.19 -2.58
CA LEU A 691 3.35 22.79 -3.40
C LEU A 691 3.00 22.74 -4.89
N VAL A 692 2.63 21.56 -5.42
CA VAL A 692 2.22 21.44 -6.84
C VAL A 692 0.95 22.26 -7.10
N LEU A 693 -0.01 22.23 -6.18
CA LEU A 693 -1.21 23.05 -6.29
C LEU A 693 -0.87 24.54 -6.37
N PHE A 694 0.02 25.02 -5.50
CA PHE A 694 0.48 26.41 -5.47
C PHE A 694 1.23 26.79 -6.76
N LEU A 695 2.18 25.96 -7.19
CA LEU A 695 3.02 26.19 -8.38
C LEU A 695 2.23 26.20 -9.69
N VAL A 696 1.14 25.43 -9.79
CA VAL A 696 0.31 25.42 -11.01
C VAL A 696 -0.77 26.50 -10.96
N MET A 697 -1.36 26.75 -9.79
CA MET A 697 -2.50 27.68 -9.67
C MET A 697 -2.11 29.13 -9.76
N LEU A 698 -1.01 29.52 -9.14
CA LEU A 698 -0.65 30.91 -9.09
C LEU A 698 -0.28 31.48 -10.47
N PRO A 699 0.53 30.81 -11.32
CA PRO A 699 0.75 31.28 -12.69
C PRO A 699 -0.55 31.27 -13.51
N ALA A 700 -1.37 30.23 -13.36
CA ALA A 700 -2.62 30.09 -14.11
C ALA A 700 -3.59 31.23 -13.82
N ASP A 701 -3.72 31.62 -12.54
CA ASP A 701 -4.57 32.74 -12.13
C ASP A 701 -4.00 34.08 -12.60
N ALA A 702 -2.68 34.29 -12.47
CA ALA A 702 -2.01 35.50 -12.96
C ALA A 702 -2.21 35.70 -14.47
N VAL A 703 -1.97 34.66 -15.26
CA VAL A 703 -2.13 34.72 -16.72
C VAL A 703 -3.59 34.87 -17.13
N ARG A 704 -4.52 34.18 -16.47
CA ARG A 704 -5.95 34.36 -16.72
C ARG A 704 -6.37 35.82 -16.52
N ARG A 705 -5.83 36.48 -15.49
CA ARG A 705 -6.17 37.86 -15.16
C ARG A 705 -5.56 38.87 -16.12
N ILE A 706 -4.28 38.70 -16.47
CA ILE A 706 -3.63 39.49 -17.54
C ILE A 706 -4.46 39.38 -18.82
N ALA A 707 -4.95 38.17 -19.15
CA ALA A 707 -5.79 37.95 -20.32
C ALA A 707 -7.19 38.60 -20.23
N THR A 708 -7.81 38.67 -19.04
CA THR A 708 -9.13 39.31 -18.87
C THR A 708 -9.07 40.82 -18.73
N GLU A 709 -7.96 41.35 -18.20
CA GLU A 709 -7.76 42.79 -18.00
C GLU A 709 -7.16 43.46 -19.25
N ALA A 710 -6.37 42.73 -20.06
CA ALA A 710 -5.99 43.15 -21.40
C ALA A 710 -7.24 43.17 -22.29
N HIS A 711 -7.56 44.34 -22.86
CA HIS A 711 -8.81 44.64 -23.56
C HIS A 711 -9.44 43.48 -24.39
N PRO A 712 -10.76 43.27 -24.30
CA PRO A 712 -11.46 42.09 -24.86
C PRO A 712 -11.56 42.01 -26.39
N ARG A 713 -10.91 42.90 -27.16
CA ARG A 713 -11.06 42.97 -28.63
C ARG A 713 -9.94 42.32 -29.45
N GLU A 714 -8.87 41.83 -28.84
CA GLU A 714 -7.82 41.12 -29.59
C GLU A 714 -7.71 39.65 -29.18
N LEU A 715 -7.69 38.77 -30.19
CA LEU A 715 -7.35 37.34 -30.12
C LEU A 715 -6.04 37.07 -29.32
N LYS A 716 -5.23 38.11 -29.09
CA LYS A 716 -4.02 38.11 -28.26
C LYS A 716 -4.27 37.78 -26.77
N SER A 717 -5.51 37.76 -26.27
CA SER A 717 -5.82 37.37 -24.87
C SER A 717 -5.75 35.86 -24.60
N ALA A 718 -5.95 35.00 -25.61
CA ALA A 718 -5.83 33.54 -25.46
C ALA A 718 -4.38 33.04 -25.52
N MET A 719 -3.51 33.79 -26.19
CA MET A 719 -2.11 33.40 -26.44
C MET A 719 -1.29 33.23 -25.15
N PRO A 720 -1.36 34.12 -24.14
CA PRO A 720 -0.66 33.93 -22.87
C PRO A 720 -1.10 32.67 -22.12
N GLN A 721 -2.39 32.35 -22.14
CA GLN A 721 -2.92 31.14 -21.51
C GLN A 721 -2.43 29.87 -22.23
N LEU A 722 -2.38 29.90 -23.56
CA LEU A 722 -1.83 28.82 -24.38
C LEU A 722 -0.32 28.67 -24.19
N ILE A 723 0.43 29.77 -24.14
CA ILE A 723 1.88 29.77 -23.88
C ILE A 723 2.17 29.25 -22.48
N LEU A 724 1.41 29.67 -21.46
CA LEU A 724 1.59 29.16 -20.10
C LEU A 724 1.21 27.68 -20.02
N ALA A 725 0.07 27.29 -20.60
CA ALA A 725 -0.33 25.90 -20.65
C ALA A 725 0.70 25.05 -21.38
N PHE A 726 1.24 25.54 -22.50
CA PHE A 726 2.31 24.89 -23.25
C PHE A 726 3.60 24.84 -22.45
N ALA A 727 4.02 25.92 -21.80
CA ALA A 727 5.25 25.98 -21.00
C ALA A 727 5.18 25.05 -19.79
N ILE A 728 4.05 25.04 -19.08
CA ILE A 728 3.81 24.09 -17.97
C ILE A 728 3.76 22.68 -18.52
N THR A 729 3.02 22.42 -19.60
CA THR A 729 2.93 21.09 -20.22
C THR A 729 4.30 20.62 -20.71
N TRP A 730 5.08 21.48 -21.32
CA TRP A 730 6.45 21.21 -21.77
C TRP A 730 7.39 21.01 -20.59
N ALA A 731 7.30 21.80 -19.52
CA ALA A 731 8.04 21.57 -18.28
C ALA A 731 7.66 20.22 -17.66
N CYS A 732 6.37 19.86 -17.67
CA CYS A 732 5.88 18.56 -17.20
C CYS A 732 6.42 17.41 -18.05
N ILE A 733 6.37 17.53 -19.38
CA ILE A 733 6.83 16.51 -20.33
C ILE A 733 8.34 16.40 -20.32
N SER A 734 9.08 17.51 -20.29
CA SER A 734 10.54 17.50 -20.21
C SER A 734 11.01 16.99 -18.86
N SER A 735 10.32 17.32 -17.76
CA SER A 735 10.58 16.72 -16.45
C SER A 735 10.28 15.23 -16.50
N ALA A 736 9.06 14.83 -16.88
CA ALA A 736 8.68 13.43 -17.03
C ALA A 736 9.61 12.69 -18.00
N GLY A 737 10.11 13.35 -19.04
CA GLY A 737 11.06 12.86 -20.03
C GLY A 737 12.47 12.71 -19.46
N LEU A 738 12.96 13.66 -18.67
CA LEU A 738 14.23 13.57 -17.95
C LEU A 738 14.18 12.50 -16.85
N TRP A 739 13.04 12.35 -16.18
CA TRP A 739 12.80 11.32 -15.17
C TRP A 739 12.61 9.94 -15.79
N THR A 740 11.84 9.84 -16.87
CA THR A 740 11.66 8.57 -17.60
C THR A 740 12.94 8.20 -18.34
N SER A 741 13.66 9.13 -18.96
CA SER A 741 14.97 8.83 -19.58
C SER A 741 16.02 8.44 -18.54
N SER A 742 16.17 9.17 -17.43
CA SER A 742 17.05 8.71 -16.35
C SER A 742 16.64 7.34 -15.81
N TYR A 743 15.36 6.99 -15.76
CA TYR A 743 14.95 5.66 -15.33
C TYR A 743 15.09 4.57 -16.41
N PHE A 744 14.65 4.80 -17.65
CA PHE A 744 14.69 3.83 -18.76
C PHE A 744 16.11 3.61 -19.32
N PHE A 745 16.96 4.63 -19.24
CA PHE A 745 18.37 4.47 -19.65
C PHE A 745 19.24 3.92 -18.51
N TRP A 746 18.86 4.08 -17.23
CA TRP A 746 19.58 3.42 -16.12
C TRP A 746 19.05 2.01 -15.79
N ASN A 747 17.74 1.78 -15.89
CA ASN A 747 17.11 0.47 -15.81
C ASN A 747 16.66 0.06 -17.21
N SER A 748 17.40 -0.87 -17.82
CA SER A 748 17.12 -1.35 -19.18
C SER A 748 15.64 -1.77 -19.34
N PRO A 749 15.05 -1.70 -20.55
CA PRO A 749 13.71 -2.26 -20.83
C PRO A 749 13.49 -3.69 -20.31
N ALA A 750 14.57 -4.45 -20.12
CA ALA A 750 14.56 -5.75 -19.45
C ALA A 750 14.05 -5.68 -18.00
N ALA A 751 14.31 -4.60 -17.27
CA ALA A 751 13.84 -4.38 -15.90
C ALA A 751 12.33 -4.32 -15.78
N LEU A 752 11.68 -3.51 -16.63
CA LEU A 752 10.22 -3.48 -16.69
C LEU A 752 9.68 -4.83 -17.18
N GLY A 753 10.32 -5.43 -18.20
CA GLY A 753 9.93 -6.73 -18.74
C GLY A 753 9.95 -7.87 -17.72
N ALA A 754 10.96 -7.92 -16.86
CA ALA A 754 11.08 -8.95 -15.83
C ALA A 754 10.16 -8.70 -14.63
N LYS A 755 9.91 -7.44 -14.22
CA LYS A 755 8.83 -7.09 -13.27
C LYS A 755 7.46 -7.50 -13.78
N VAL A 756 7.16 -7.17 -15.03
CA VAL A 756 5.92 -7.61 -15.68
C VAL A 756 5.87 -9.14 -15.76
N SER A 757 6.98 -9.81 -16.05
CA SER A 757 7.06 -11.27 -16.08
C SER A 757 6.80 -11.90 -14.70
N PHE A 758 7.28 -11.29 -13.62
CA PHE A 758 6.95 -11.66 -12.24
C PHE A 758 5.45 -11.55 -11.96
N GLU A 759 4.83 -10.42 -12.33
CA GLU A 759 3.38 -10.22 -12.18
C GLU A 759 2.55 -11.20 -13.01
N PHE A 760 3.13 -11.75 -14.08
CA PHE A 760 2.57 -12.85 -14.86
C PHE A 760 3.12 -14.21 -14.43
N GLY A 761 3.59 -14.38 -13.19
CA GLY A 761 3.95 -15.68 -12.62
C GLY A 761 5.07 -16.45 -13.34
N LYS A 762 5.85 -15.79 -14.19
CA LYS A 762 7.00 -16.43 -14.85
C LYS A 762 8.17 -16.61 -13.88
N THR A 763 8.27 -15.75 -12.88
CA THR A 763 9.23 -15.85 -11.76
C THR A 763 8.48 -16.00 -10.44
N SER A 764 9.04 -16.77 -9.51
CA SER A 764 8.53 -16.95 -8.15
C SER A 764 8.97 -15.77 -7.27
N PHE A 765 8.43 -15.63 -6.06
CA PHE A 765 8.95 -14.67 -5.08
C PHE A 765 10.43 -14.93 -4.82
N ARG A 766 10.81 -16.19 -4.56
CA ARG A 766 12.21 -16.59 -4.39
C ARG A 766 13.08 -16.15 -5.56
N ASP A 767 12.66 -16.42 -6.79
CA ASP A 767 13.44 -16.08 -7.98
C ASP A 767 13.56 -14.57 -8.18
N ALA A 768 12.49 -13.80 -7.93
CA ALA A 768 12.55 -12.35 -8.00
C ALA A 768 13.52 -11.76 -6.96
N PHE A 769 13.58 -12.35 -5.77
CA PHE A 769 14.54 -11.97 -4.74
C PHE A 769 15.98 -12.40 -5.08
N LEU A 770 16.16 -13.50 -5.81
CA LEU A 770 17.47 -14.06 -6.20
C LEU A 770 18.03 -13.54 -7.52
N GLU A 771 17.20 -13.05 -8.43
CA GLU A 771 17.60 -12.55 -9.75
C GLU A 771 18.79 -11.56 -9.71
N PRO A 772 18.91 -10.67 -8.70
CA PRO A 772 20.05 -9.78 -8.57
C PRO A 772 21.42 -10.46 -8.38
N TYR A 773 21.43 -11.71 -7.91
CA TYR A 773 22.64 -12.48 -7.63
C TYR A 773 22.98 -13.44 -8.77
N ILE A 774 21.96 -13.96 -9.48
CA ILE A 774 22.15 -14.92 -10.57
C ILE A 774 22.60 -14.22 -11.86
N SER A 775 22.13 -13.00 -12.11
CA SER A 775 22.48 -12.26 -13.33
C SER A 775 23.53 -11.17 -13.07
N PRO A 776 24.73 -11.24 -13.70
CA PRO A 776 25.69 -10.13 -13.64
C PRO A 776 25.13 -8.81 -14.21
N GLN A 777 24.05 -8.87 -15.00
CA GLN A 777 23.30 -7.74 -15.55
C GLN A 777 22.02 -7.42 -14.75
N ALA A 778 22.01 -7.66 -13.43
CA ALA A 778 20.94 -7.34 -12.50
C ALA A 778 20.53 -5.86 -12.49
N ALA A 779 19.81 -5.42 -13.51
CA ALA A 779 19.19 -4.10 -13.65
C ALA A 779 17.69 -4.13 -13.30
N VAL A 780 17.13 -5.32 -13.01
CA VAL A 780 15.68 -5.52 -12.91
C VAL A 780 15.13 -5.17 -11.54
N TRP A 781 15.65 -5.82 -10.51
CA TRP A 781 15.32 -5.57 -9.12
C TRP A 781 16.52 -4.87 -8.50
N PRO A 782 16.33 -3.77 -7.76
CA PRO A 782 17.44 -3.11 -7.10
C PRO A 782 18.20 -4.17 -6.27
N ARG A 783 19.47 -4.42 -6.61
CA ARG A 783 20.37 -5.30 -5.86
C ARG A 783 20.33 -4.84 -4.41
N ARG A 784 19.64 -5.55 -3.50
CA ARG A 784 19.69 -5.40 -2.03
C ARG A 784 18.57 -6.09 -1.25
N GLU A 785 17.63 -6.87 -1.81
CA GLU A 785 16.48 -7.32 -1.00
C GLU A 785 16.70 -8.61 -0.20
N ILE A 786 17.33 -9.68 -0.70
CA ILE A 786 17.63 -10.92 0.06
C ILE A 786 18.91 -11.60 -0.47
N SER A 787 19.91 -11.89 0.37
CA SER A 787 21.07 -12.69 -0.05
C SER A 787 20.77 -14.18 -0.20
N ASP A 788 21.59 -14.84 -1.03
CA ASP A 788 21.74 -16.30 -1.03
C ASP A 788 22.01 -16.85 0.39
N ALA A 789 22.75 -16.10 1.21
CA ALA A 789 23.01 -16.45 2.60
C ALA A 789 21.74 -16.46 3.47
N CYS A 790 20.88 -15.46 3.34
CA CYS A 790 19.59 -15.41 4.02
C CYS A 790 18.69 -16.59 3.62
N LEU A 791 18.61 -16.92 2.32
CA LEU A 791 17.80 -18.08 1.86
C LEU A 791 18.41 -19.40 2.31
N ALA A 792 19.73 -19.53 2.29
CA ALA A 792 20.42 -20.71 2.82
C ALA A 792 20.17 -20.87 4.32
N ALA A 793 20.20 -19.75 5.07
CA ALA A 793 19.88 -19.75 6.49
C ALA A 793 18.43 -20.18 6.73
N ARG A 794 17.46 -19.61 6.00
CA ARG A 794 16.06 -20.03 6.05
C ARG A 794 15.91 -21.52 5.78
N ALA A 795 16.51 -22.03 4.71
CA ALA A 795 16.41 -23.43 4.33
C ALA A 795 16.98 -24.36 5.42
N ALA A 796 18.10 -23.97 6.04
CA ALA A 796 18.69 -24.72 7.15
C ALA A 796 17.79 -24.73 8.39
N VAL A 797 17.20 -23.59 8.74
CA VAL A 797 16.27 -23.48 9.88
C VAL A 797 14.98 -24.28 9.65
N LEU A 798 14.45 -24.27 8.42
CA LEU A 798 13.28 -25.06 8.08
C LEU A 798 13.57 -26.57 8.09
N ALA A 799 14.77 -26.99 7.67
CA ALA A 799 15.18 -28.39 7.74
C ALA A 799 15.23 -28.90 9.20
N ASP A 800 15.64 -28.06 10.15
CA ASP A 800 15.65 -28.40 11.59
C ASP A 800 14.24 -28.53 12.20
N SER A 801 13.24 -27.94 11.56
CA SER A 801 11.86 -27.92 12.06
C SER A 801 11.02 -29.15 11.67
N GLN A 802 11.50 -30.06 10.81
CA GLN A 802 10.81 -31.30 10.44
C GLN A 802 11.36 -32.52 11.22
N PRO A 803 10.54 -33.34 11.92
CA PRO A 803 9.17 -33.73 11.59
C PRO A 803 8.13 -33.41 12.71
N TYR A 804 8.15 -32.19 13.29
CA TYR A 804 7.21 -31.85 14.36
C TYR A 804 5.92 -31.21 13.83
N THR A 805 4.81 -31.80 14.25
CA THR A 805 3.42 -31.50 13.88
C THR A 805 2.96 -30.09 14.29
N GLU A 806 2.26 -29.45 13.34
CA GLU A 806 1.26 -28.38 13.45
C GLU A 806 1.55 -27.06 14.19
N LYS A 807 2.62 -26.91 14.94
CA LYS A 807 3.09 -25.59 15.38
C LYS A 807 4.60 -25.48 15.22
N VAL A 808 5.04 -25.28 13.98
CA VAL A 808 6.23 -24.49 13.71
C VAL A 808 5.92 -23.06 14.21
N ALA A 809 5.92 -22.87 15.53
CA ALA A 809 6.09 -21.55 16.10
C ALA A 809 7.37 -21.02 15.47
N SER A 810 7.27 -19.86 14.81
CA SER A 810 8.31 -19.29 13.95
C SER A 810 9.70 -19.53 14.54
N SER A 811 10.52 -20.33 13.86
CA SER A 811 11.92 -20.45 14.25
C SER A 811 12.52 -19.05 14.15
N ARG A 812 12.94 -18.50 15.29
CA ARG A 812 13.48 -17.15 15.40
C ARG A 812 14.97 -17.18 15.10
N VAL A 813 15.38 -16.36 14.14
CA VAL A 813 16.77 -16.13 13.77
C VAL A 813 17.11 -14.71 14.15
N TRP A 814 18.09 -14.51 15.03
CA TRP A 814 18.54 -13.15 15.33
C TRP A 814 19.65 -12.77 14.35
N THR A 815 19.46 -11.68 13.60
CA THR A 815 20.51 -11.10 12.77
C THR A 815 21.25 -9.96 13.49
N MET A 816 22.56 -9.95 13.36
CA MET A 816 23.46 -8.96 13.98
C MET A 816 24.08 -8.01 12.96
N THR A 817 24.02 -8.41 11.70
CA THR A 817 24.41 -7.58 10.59
C THR A 817 23.22 -6.69 10.23
N PHE A 818 23.47 -5.41 9.97
CA PHE A 818 22.48 -4.55 9.31
C PHE A 818 22.25 -5.13 7.92
N LEU A 819 21.29 -6.06 7.84
CA LEU A 819 20.85 -6.59 6.59
C LEU A 819 20.08 -5.44 5.93
N GLN A 820 20.77 -4.63 5.12
CA GLN A 820 20.08 -3.81 4.11
C GLN A 820 19.15 -4.67 3.22
N GLU A 821 19.29 -5.99 3.32
CA GLU A 821 18.42 -7.08 2.86
C GLU A 821 17.06 -7.10 3.57
N ALA A 822 16.31 -6.06 3.26
CA ALA A 822 14.89 -5.88 3.49
C ALA A 822 14.07 -7.18 3.58
N GLY A 823 14.18 -8.03 2.56
CA GLY A 823 13.33 -9.19 2.41
C GLY A 823 13.55 -10.31 3.42
N CYS A 824 14.67 -10.35 4.17
CA CYS A 824 14.91 -11.47 5.09
C CYS A 824 13.89 -11.51 6.23
N HIS A 825 13.42 -10.36 6.70
CA HIS A 825 12.46 -10.23 7.81
C HIS A 825 11.04 -10.67 7.48
N ILE A 826 10.71 -10.76 6.19
CA ILE A 826 9.37 -11.09 5.72
C ILE A 826 9.28 -12.52 5.16
N MET A 827 10.41 -13.24 5.13
CA MET A 827 10.47 -14.61 4.63
C MET A 827 9.46 -15.53 5.34
N PRO A 828 8.70 -16.34 4.61
CA PRO A 828 7.70 -17.21 5.21
C PRO A 828 8.37 -18.37 5.96
N GLY A 829 7.86 -18.66 7.16
CA GLY A 829 8.28 -19.80 7.99
C GLY A 829 9.48 -19.56 8.90
N VAL A 830 10.20 -18.44 8.75
CA VAL A 830 11.34 -18.08 9.61
C VAL A 830 11.25 -16.60 9.96
N GLU A 831 11.39 -16.27 11.25
CA GLU A 831 11.29 -14.89 11.72
C GLU A 831 12.69 -14.34 11.98
N PHE A 832 13.19 -13.51 11.06
CA PHE A 832 14.46 -12.81 11.26
C PHE A 832 14.24 -11.57 12.13
N MET A 833 14.94 -11.50 13.25
CA MET A 833 14.80 -10.46 14.26
C MET A 833 16.05 -9.58 14.31
N MET A 834 15.86 -8.26 14.41
CA MET A 834 16.94 -7.29 14.66
C MET A 834 16.93 -6.82 16.11
N GLU A 835 18.10 -6.44 16.63
CA GLU A 835 18.32 -6.01 18.01
C GLU A 835 17.52 -4.76 18.42
N VAL A 836 17.35 -3.78 17.53
CA VAL A 836 16.65 -2.51 17.85
C VAL A 836 15.15 -2.54 17.54
N SER A 837 14.71 -3.42 16.65
CA SER A 837 13.32 -3.44 16.19
C SER A 837 12.39 -4.28 17.06
N ASN A 838 12.94 -5.22 17.83
CA ASN A 838 12.16 -6.16 18.63
C ASN A 838 12.19 -5.85 20.13
N ARG A 839 11.10 -6.16 20.82
CA ARG A 839 10.87 -5.98 22.25
C ARG A 839 11.53 -7.17 22.92
N PHE A 840 12.77 -7.00 23.33
CA PHE A 840 13.48 -8.00 24.14
C PHE A 840 13.03 -8.01 25.60
N GLY A 841 11.74 -7.73 25.85
CA GLY A 841 11.16 -7.54 27.17
C GLY A 841 12.09 -6.76 28.12
N ASN A 842 12.17 -7.25 29.36
CA ASN A 842 13.17 -6.87 30.35
C ASN A 842 14.47 -7.69 30.24
N GLN A 843 14.71 -8.41 29.15
CA GLN A 843 15.79 -9.39 29.03
C GLN A 843 16.96 -8.90 28.18
N TRP A 844 16.76 -7.83 27.39
CA TRP A 844 17.78 -7.29 26.49
C TRP A 844 19.15 -7.12 27.18
N HIS A 845 19.14 -6.49 28.36
CA HIS A 845 20.38 -6.23 29.10
C HIS A 845 21.02 -7.52 29.62
N ARG A 846 20.23 -8.54 29.93
CA ARG A 846 20.75 -9.86 30.35
C ARG A 846 21.39 -10.61 29.19
N ILE A 847 20.82 -10.49 28.00
CA ILE A 847 21.39 -11.10 26.79
C ILE A 847 22.66 -10.37 26.36
N VAL A 848 22.64 -9.04 26.36
CA VAL A 848 23.72 -8.21 25.80
C VAL A 848 24.83 -7.92 26.82
N LEU A 849 24.48 -7.70 28.09
CA LEU A 849 25.42 -7.27 29.14
C LEU A 849 25.64 -8.34 30.22
N GLY A 850 24.79 -9.36 30.28
CA GLY A 850 24.95 -10.49 31.20
C GLY A 850 26.10 -11.42 30.82
N ASN A 851 26.43 -12.35 31.71
CA ASN A 851 27.39 -13.40 31.41
C ASN A 851 26.84 -14.40 30.37
N GLN A 852 27.72 -15.27 29.87
CA GLN A 852 27.39 -16.20 28.79
C GLN A 852 26.20 -17.11 29.14
N ASP A 853 26.21 -17.72 30.32
CA ASP A 853 25.14 -18.65 30.76
C ASP A 853 23.79 -17.94 30.86
N THR A 854 23.78 -16.72 31.40
CA THR A 854 22.57 -15.90 31.47
C THR A 854 22.06 -15.59 30.08
N ALA A 855 22.94 -15.13 29.18
CA ALA A 855 22.54 -14.78 27.83
C ALA A 855 22.00 -15.98 27.04
N VAL A 856 22.64 -17.15 27.14
CA VAL A 856 22.16 -18.40 26.53
C VAL A 856 20.81 -18.82 27.12
N GLY A 857 20.66 -18.76 28.44
CA GLY A 857 19.39 -19.08 29.12
C GLY A 857 18.24 -18.17 28.66
N GLU A 858 18.52 -16.88 28.49
CA GLU A 858 17.55 -15.90 28.01
C GLU A 858 17.21 -16.10 26.54
N LEU A 859 18.19 -16.35 25.66
CA LEU A 859 17.95 -16.70 24.25
C LEU A 859 17.06 -17.93 24.10
N LYS A 860 17.34 -18.99 24.86
CA LYS A 860 16.50 -20.20 24.91
C LYS A 860 15.09 -19.89 25.39
N ARG A 861 14.94 -19.04 26.41
CA ARG A 861 13.65 -18.62 26.96
C ARG A 861 12.77 -17.88 25.94
N ILE A 862 13.36 -17.05 25.08
CA ILE A 862 12.63 -16.32 24.02
C ILE A 862 12.52 -17.10 22.70
N GLY A 863 12.98 -18.35 22.68
CA GLY A 863 12.90 -19.22 21.50
C GLY A 863 13.90 -18.88 20.39
N VAL A 864 14.94 -18.09 20.67
CA VAL A 864 16.01 -17.82 19.70
C VAL A 864 17.05 -18.92 19.80
N ARG A 865 17.14 -19.72 18.75
CA ARG A 865 18.13 -20.81 18.64
C ARG A 865 19.24 -20.52 17.64
N HIS A 866 19.00 -19.59 16.73
CA HIS A 866 19.92 -19.32 15.64
C HIS A 866 20.34 -17.85 15.61
N LEU A 867 21.61 -17.62 15.33
CA LEU A 867 22.17 -16.30 15.03
C LEU A 867 22.65 -16.28 13.58
N PHE A 868 22.24 -15.27 12.83
CA PHE A 868 22.72 -15.02 11.49
C PHE A 868 23.69 -13.83 11.48
N ILE A 869 24.90 -14.07 11.00
CA ILE A 869 26.00 -13.09 11.01
C ILE A 869 26.67 -13.11 9.64
N ASP A 870 26.63 -11.98 8.94
CA ASP A 870 27.38 -11.77 7.71
C ASP A 870 28.64 -10.93 7.98
N LEU A 871 29.78 -11.59 7.84
CA LEU A 871 31.13 -11.07 8.03
C LEU A 871 31.81 -10.59 6.75
N GLY A 872 31.08 -10.56 5.63
CA GLY A 872 31.62 -10.17 4.34
C GLY A 872 32.34 -8.82 4.40
N ASN A 873 33.52 -8.76 3.76
CA ASN A 873 34.27 -7.51 3.53
C ASN A 873 33.64 -6.63 2.43
N ARG A 874 32.57 -7.08 1.79
CA ARG A 874 32.14 -6.56 0.48
C ARG A 874 31.63 -5.13 0.56
N ASP A 875 32.49 -4.22 0.11
CA ASP A 875 32.16 -3.15 -0.81
C ASP A 875 32.80 -3.43 -2.19
N GLU A 876 32.15 -4.23 -3.04
CA GLU A 876 32.55 -4.40 -4.47
C GLU A 876 31.61 -3.64 -5.42
N THR A 877 30.66 -2.84 -4.91
CA THR A 877 29.72 -2.07 -5.75
C THR A 877 29.56 -0.61 -5.32
N ALA A 878 30.58 -0.01 -4.70
CA ALA A 878 30.58 1.40 -4.32
C ALA A 878 30.00 2.30 -5.42
N LYS A 879 28.77 2.76 -5.17
CA LYS A 879 28.53 4.20 -5.18
C LYS A 879 28.45 4.79 -3.77
N THR A 880 28.37 3.99 -2.68
CA THR A 880 28.21 4.57 -1.32
C THR A 880 28.98 3.93 -0.16
N GLY A 881 29.91 2.98 -0.33
CA GLY A 881 30.98 2.81 0.69
C GLY A 881 30.63 2.16 2.04
N GLU A 882 29.44 1.60 2.25
CA GLU A 882 29.04 1.12 3.59
C GLU A 882 29.13 -0.41 3.69
N SER A 883 30.07 -0.88 4.51
CA SER A 883 30.23 -2.27 4.97
C SER A 883 28.91 -2.82 5.54
N THR A 884 28.69 -4.15 5.46
CA THR A 884 27.65 -4.87 6.23
C THR A 884 27.95 -4.77 7.72
N SER A 885 27.77 -3.59 8.26
CA SER A 885 28.19 -3.22 9.60
C SER A 885 27.50 -4.10 10.62
N VAL A 886 28.27 -4.65 11.54
CA VAL A 886 27.68 -5.32 12.70
C VAL A 886 27.11 -4.22 13.59
N PHE A 887 25.82 -4.27 13.84
CA PHE A 887 25.06 -3.21 14.46
C PHE A 887 24.48 -3.66 15.80
N GLY A 888 24.39 -2.73 16.75
CA GLY A 888 23.87 -2.98 18.10
C GLY A 888 24.96 -3.39 19.08
N CYS A 889 24.56 -3.74 20.30
CA CYS A 889 25.45 -4.08 21.40
C CYS A 889 25.65 -5.58 21.59
N LEU A 890 24.79 -6.45 21.03
CA LEU A 890 25.01 -7.89 21.08
C LEU A 890 26.40 -8.31 20.56
N PRO A 891 26.97 -7.72 19.48
CA PRO A 891 28.30 -8.10 18.99
C PRO A 891 29.42 -7.93 20.01
N TYR A 892 29.21 -7.03 20.97
CA TYR A 892 30.16 -6.69 22.02
C TYR A 892 29.82 -7.38 23.34
N SER A 893 28.84 -8.28 23.35
CA SER A 893 28.42 -9.03 24.54
C SER A 893 29.44 -10.10 24.92
N PRO A 894 29.51 -10.49 26.21
CA PRO A 894 30.31 -11.64 26.64
C PRO A 894 29.94 -12.95 25.93
N LEU A 895 28.71 -13.08 25.42
CA LEU A 895 28.23 -14.23 24.67
C LEU A 895 29.00 -14.45 23.36
N LEU A 896 29.42 -13.36 22.71
CA LEU A 896 30.08 -13.40 21.39
C LEU A 896 31.57 -13.07 21.42
N ALA A 897 32.16 -13.04 22.63
CA ALA A 897 33.60 -12.99 22.72
C ALA A 897 34.22 -14.22 22.00
N PRO A 898 35.44 -14.09 21.43
CA PRO A 898 36.08 -15.13 20.62
C PRO A 898 36.08 -16.54 21.21
N ASP A 899 36.35 -16.67 22.50
CA ASP A 899 36.37 -17.97 23.18
C ASP A 899 34.94 -18.47 23.47
N SER A 900 34.06 -17.54 23.83
CA SER A 900 32.66 -17.78 24.19
C SER A 900 31.83 -18.27 23.02
N VAL A 901 32.04 -17.71 21.82
CA VAL A 901 31.25 -18.10 20.65
C VAL A 901 31.49 -19.55 20.28
N ARG A 902 32.74 -20.05 20.43
CA ARG A 902 33.08 -21.46 20.18
C ARG A 902 32.51 -22.38 21.26
N LEU A 903 32.37 -21.90 22.49
CA LEU A 903 31.81 -22.69 23.59
C LEU A 903 30.30 -22.84 23.45
N ASN A 904 29.60 -21.77 23.09
CA ASN A 904 28.13 -21.70 23.14
C ASN A 904 27.43 -21.96 21.80
N PHE A 905 28.15 -21.82 20.68
CA PHE A 905 27.58 -21.97 19.35
C PHE A 905 28.29 -23.02 18.49
N THR A 906 27.54 -23.52 17.53
CA THR A 906 27.97 -24.40 16.45
C THR A 906 27.56 -23.79 15.11
N VAL A 907 28.27 -24.16 14.05
CA VAL A 907 27.97 -23.68 12.72
C VAL A 907 26.98 -24.63 12.06
N LYS A 908 25.82 -24.09 11.70
CA LYS A 908 24.80 -24.84 10.98
C LYS A 908 24.97 -24.74 9.47
N ARG A 909 25.33 -23.54 9.00
CA ARG A 909 25.51 -23.26 7.58
C ARG A 909 26.54 -22.16 7.40
N VAL A 910 27.41 -22.34 6.41
CA VAL A 910 28.31 -21.31 5.89
C VAL A 910 27.93 -21.03 4.43
N HIS A 911 27.84 -19.76 4.07
CA HIS A 911 27.67 -19.32 2.69
C HIS A 911 28.56 -18.09 2.44
N GLY A 912 29.74 -18.32 1.86
CA GLY A 912 30.77 -17.27 1.76
C GLY A 912 31.19 -16.80 3.16
N ASP A 913 31.02 -15.51 3.43
CA ASP A 913 31.32 -14.89 4.73
C ASP A 913 30.08 -14.78 5.65
N ALA A 914 28.96 -15.37 5.25
CA ALA A 914 27.76 -15.43 6.07
C ALA A 914 27.64 -16.76 6.81
N PHE A 915 27.34 -16.66 8.10
CA PHE A 915 27.29 -17.76 9.04
C PHE A 915 25.92 -17.82 9.70
N LEU A 916 25.30 -19.00 9.66
CA LEU A 916 24.19 -19.35 10.53
C LEU A 916 24.75 -20.16 11.69
N LEU A 917 24.78 -19.54 12.87
CA LEU A 917 25.16 -20.18 14.12
C LEU A 917 23.91 -20.74 14.81
N SER A 918 24.07 -21.86 15.50
CA SER A 918 23.04 -22.48 16.34
C SER A 918 23.56 -22.56 17.78
N LEU A 919 22.69 -22.39 18.77
CA LEU A 919 23.04 -22.66 20.17
C LEU A 919 23.36 -24.15 20.33
N LYS A 920 24.46 -24.47 21.04
CA LYS A 920 24.87 -25.85 21.29
C LYS A 920 23.86 -26.57 22.17
N ASP A 921 23.01 -27.38 21.54
CA ASP A 921 22.06 -28.25 22.23
C ASP A 921 22.24 -29.74 21.87
N ILE A 922 22.97 -30.11 20.80
CA ILE A 922 23.00 -31.48 20.23
C ILE A 922 24.37 -31.87 19.61
N ALA A 923 24.75 -33.15 19.73
CA ALA A 923 26.06 -33.75 19.44
C ALA A 923 26.51 -33.91 17.96
N ARG A 924 25.94 -33.18 16.98
CA ARG A 924 26.22 -33.42 15.54
C ARG A 924 26.55 -32.17 14.72
N GLU A 925 26.92 -31.06 15.33
CA GLU A 925 27.16 -29.81 14.60
C GLU A 925 28.66 -29.45 14.57
N GLU A 926 29.06 -28.76 13.50
CA GLU A 926 30.45 -28.36 13.28
C GLU A 926 30.87 -27.24 14.23
N GLU A 927 32.11 -27.28 14.71
CA GLU A 927 32.66 -26.19 15.52
C GLU A 927 32.78 -24.90 14.72
N VAL A 928 32.67 -23.75 15.41
CA VAL A 928 32.86 -22.44 14.80
C VAL A 928 34.29 -22.31 14.28
N PRO A 929 34.51 -22.14 12.96
CA PRO A 929 35.83 -22.21 12.38
C PRO A 929 36.66 -20.99 12.82
N PRO A 930 37.99 -21.13 12.94
CA PRO A 930 38.85 -20.02 13.37
C PRO A 930 38.73 -18.75 12.53
N VAL A 931 38.45 -18.90 11.24
CA VAL A 931 38.23 -17.78 10.31
C VAL A 931 37.03 -16.91 10.71
N PHE A 932 35.97 -17.49 11.26
CA PHE A 932 34.83 -16.73 11.78
C PHE A 932 35.28 -15.82 12.90
N THR A 933 35.98 -16.39 13.90
CA THR A 933 36.40 -15.66 15.09
C THR A 933 37.33 -14.49 14.74
N GLN A 934 38.26 -14.73 13.80
CA GLN A 934 39.17 -13.70 13.30
C GLN A 934 38.43 -12.56 12.58
N LYS A 935 37.55 -12.90 11.62
CA LYS A 935 36.79 -11.89 10.86
C LYS A 935 35.80 -11.13 11.74
N PHE A 936 35.13 -11.81 12.66
CA PHE A 936 34.21 -11.20 13.61
C PHE A 936 34.94 -10.19 14.49
N ALA A 937 36.08 -10.57 15.09
CA ALA A 937 36.89 -9.67 15.90
C ALA A 937 37.40 -8.46 15.12
N GLN A 938 37.88 -8.66 13.89
CA GLN A 938 38.29 -7.56 12.99
C GLN A 938 37.13 -6.59 12.73
N LYS A 939 35.94 -7.13 12.46
CA LYS A 939 34.76 -6.33 12.10
C LYS A 939 34.16 -5.58 13.30
N THR A 940 34.21 -6.15 14.50
CA THR A 940 33.82 -5.46 15.74
C THR A 940 34.85 -4.44 16.20
N ALA A 941 36.12 -4.62 15.86
CA ALA A 941 37.18 -3.65 16.18
C ALA A 941 37.22 -2.46 15.20
N ALA A 942 36.68 -2.62 13.99
CA ALA A 942 36.65 -1.56 12.99
C ALA A 942 35.71 -0.43 13.40
N HIS A 943 36.23 0.80 13.48
CA HIS A 943 35.42 2.00 13.65
C HIS A 943 34.56 2.20 12.40
N GLN A 944 33.24 2.05 12.53
CA GLN A 944 32.30 2.17 11.41
C GLN A 944 31.96 3.64 11.19
N LEU A 945 32.39 4.20 10.05
CA LEU A 945 31.97 5.53 9.60
C LEU A 945 30.42 5.55 9.49
N GLY A 946 29.77 6.49 10.16
CA GLY A 946 28.31 6.66 10.15
C GLY A 946 27.54 5.93 11.25
N ILE A 947 28.15 4.99 11.98
CA ILE A 947 27.47 4.20 13.04
C ILE A 947 27.98 4.57 14.46
N GLY A 948 28.82 5.60 14.56
CA GLY A 948 29.33 6.12 15.83
C GLY A 948 30.23 5.12 16.59
N ASP A 949 30.62 5.49 17.81
CA ASP A 949 31.45 4.66 18.69
C ASP A 949 30.59 3.59 19.39
N MET A 950 30.17 2.57 18.65
CA MET A 950 29.41 1.44 19.20
C MET A 950 30.11 0.74 20.37
N PRO A 951 31.43 0.43 20.31
CA PRO A 951 32.15 -0.12 21.46
C PRO A 951 32.03 0.78 22.70
N GLY A 952 32.22 2.10 22.58
CA GLY A 952 32.08 3.05 23.68
C GLY A 952 30.66 3.18 24.21
N ILE A 953 29.64 3.15 23.35
CA ILE A 953 28.22 3.09 23.76
C ILE A 953 27.96 1.85 24.60
N CYS A 954 28.37 0.68 24.12
CA CYS A 954 28.12 -0.60 24.78
C CYS A 954 28.93 -0.76 26.07
N SER A 955 30.16 -0.22 26.12
CA SER A 955 30.96 -0.16 27.34
C SER A 955 30.25 0.64 28.43
N ARG A 956 29.76 1.84 28.11
CA ARG A 956 29.03 2.67 29.09
C ARG A 956 27.74 2.03 29.53
N LEU A 957 26.99 1.40 28.62
CA LEU A 957 25.80 0.62 28.99
C LEU A 957 26.13 -0.50 29.98
N ARG A 958 27.27 -1.18 29.80
CA ARG A 958 27.78 -2.19 30.74
C ARG A 958 28.15 -1.59 32.08
N ASP A 959 28.80 -0.43 32.12
CA ASP A 959 29.15 0.26 33.37
C ASP A 959 27.90 0.68 34.14
N TYR A 960 26.89 1.19 33.42
CA TYR A 960 25.58 1.49 34.00
C TYR A 960 24.91 0.23 34.54
N TYR A 961 24.94 -0.88 33.80
CA TYR A 961 24.40 -2.16 34.26
C TYR A 961 25.14 -2.72 35.46
N ALA A 962 26.46 -2.63 35.51
CA ALA A 962 27.26 -3.06 36.65
C ALA A 962 26.97 -2.22 37.90
N LYS A 963 26.78 -0.91 37.73
CA LYS A 963 26.53 0.03 38.84
C LYS A 963 25.11 -0.09 39.41
N TRP A 964 24.10 -0.27 38.54
CA TRP A 964 22.68 -0.15 38.92
C TRP A 964 21.92 -1.48 38.83
N GLY A 965 22.52 -2.53 38.27
CA GLY A 965 21.89 -3.82 38.04
C GLY A 965 20.63 -3.69 37.18
N GLU A 966 19.58 -4.42 37.56
CA GLU A 966 18.27 -4.33 36.89
C GLU A 966 17.41 -3.15 37.39
N GLN A 967 17.91 -2.38 38.36
CA GLN A 967 17.15 -1.29 38.99
C GLN A 967 17.24 0.02 38.17
N TRP A 968 16.12 0.74 38.17
CA TRP A 968 15.83 1.98 37.41
C TRP A 968 16.13 3.24 38.27
N PRO A 969 16.53 4.45 37.74
CA PRO A 969 16.78 4.93 36.37
C PRO A 969 18.25 5.21 36.03
N VAL A 970 18.66 4.86 34.81
CA VAL A 970 19.88 5.40 34.19
C VAL A 970 19.50 6.64 33.36
N ARG A 971 19.55 7.83 33.96
CA ARG A 971 19.68 9.05 33.15
C ARG A 971 21.10 9.08 32.58
N SER A 972 21.25 9.59 31.36
CA SER A 972 22.58 9.97 30.87
C SER A 972 23.19 10.92 31.90
N ASP A 973 24.37 10.56 32.42
CA ASP A 973 25.10 11.40 33.37
C ASP A 973 25.42 12.72 32.66
N PRO A 974 24.83 13.85 33.09
CA PRO A 974 24.99 15.12 32.41
C PRO A 974 26.44 15.65 32.47
N SER A 975 27.29 15.06 33.32
CA SER A 975 28.71 15.39 33.42
C SER A 975 29.57 14.70 32.33
N LEU A 976 29.06 13.66 31.68
CA LEU A 976 29.76 12.97 30.61
C LEU A 976 29.52 13.68 29.27
N PRO A 977 30.56 13.78 28.40
CA PRO A 977 30.40 14.35 27.06
C PRO A 977 29.42 13.49 26.25
N LYS A 978 28.43 14.15 25.62
CA LYS A 978 27.48 13.49 24.73
C LYS A 978 28.23 12.87 23.55
N LEU A 979 27.98 11.58 23.28
CA LEU A 979 28.55 10.98 22.07
C LEU A 979 27.94 11.58 20.82
N GLN A 980 28.71 11.53 19.74
CA GLN A 980 28.12 11.57 18.41
C GLN A 980 27.36 10.25 18.23
N GLY A 981 26.04 10.32 18.41
CA GLY A 981 25.17 9.21 18.13
C GLY A 981 25.29 8.72 16.69
N TRP A 982 24.87 7.49 16.47
CA TRP A 982 24.79 6.81 15.18
C TRP A 982 23.57 7.23 14.34
N GLN A 983 22.58 7.89 14.94
CA GLN A 983 21.46 8.59 14.27
C GLN A 983 21.66 10.09 14.21
#